data_AF-A0A0S3T5J4-F1
#
_entry.id   AF-A0A0S3T5J4-F1
#
_cell.length_a   1.000
_cell.length_b   1.000
_cell.length_c   1.000
_cell.angle_alpha   90.00
_cell.angle_beta   90.00
_cell.angle_gamma   90.00
#
_symmetry.space_group_name_H-M   'P 1'
#
loop_
_entity.id
_entity.type
_entity.pdbx_description
1 polymer ?
#
loop_
_entity_poly.entity_id
_entity_poly.type
_entity_poly.pdbx_seq_one_letter_code
_entity_poly.pdbx_strand_id
1 'polypeptide(L)'
;MALHSRISVILIIFILFCFLVFLVSGIQIISKSKLEKCEKNSDSKNLNCTTKIVVNMAVPSGSSGGEASIVAELVEVEENSTRKMQTLRIPPVITINKTSAYALYELTYIRDVPYKPEEYYVQTRKCEPDAGANVVKICERLRDEEGHIIENTQPICCPCGPQRRMPSSCGNFFDKLTKGKANTAHCVRFPGDWFHVFGIGRRTLGFSVRIQVKSGTKISEVVVAPENRTVISDDKFLRVNLIGDFVGYTNIPSFEDFYLVVPRQGSPGQPQDLGRNISMWMLLERVRFTLDSVECNKIGVSYEAFNRQPNFCSSPFWTCLHNQLWNFREADLNRISRNQVPLYGLEGRFERINQHPSAGSYSFSIGITEVLNTNLVLELSANDVEYVYQRSPGKIISVSVPTFEALTQFGVAIITTKNTGEVEASYSLTFNCSKDITLMEEQFLIMKPNEITTRSFKLYPSNDQASKYFCAAILKDSDYNEVDRAECQFATTATVLDNGTQGMPFQPPETSLNGFFDSIENLWNKLWTSLTEFMTGRTCRQKCSGFFDFKCHIQYVCLSWVMMFGLFLAIFPTVLVLLWLLHQKGLFDPLYDWWDDLLDADEQIVMDKRKTTTDKGHHHIHDSNHHKQEFRRPNYNARYRRRTAYEHKLKHSGRSSDYFDDLHVHKEMHKHSERNSDYFDHSHHVHKEMHKHGHKKKNMDNRQHTADHPAHHKHRKKWDSSEGQEKKIKHDKVRQENYGKRRQVQLDEPEDE
;
A
#
# COMPACT_ATOMS: atom_id res chain seq x y z
N MET A 1 34.95 27.50 16.27
CA MET A 1 33.72 26.78 15.85
C MET A 1 33.77 26.31 14.40
N ALA A 2 33.97 27.19 13.40
CA ALA A 2 33.97 26.81 11.97
C ALA A 2 34.85 25.60 11.60
N LEU A 3 36.05 25.49 12.20
CA LEU A 3 36.97 24.38 11.92
C LEU A 3 36.41 23.00 12.33
N HIS A 4 35.76 22.91 13.50
CA HIS A 4 35.07 21.68 13.92
C HIS A 4 33.93 21.30 12.97
N SER A 5 33.19 22.28 12.43
CA SER A 5 32.13 22.00 11.46
C SER A 5 32.70 21.37 10.17
N ARG A 6 33.80 21.92 9.62
CA ARG A 6 34.48 21.32 8.46
C ARG A 6 35.02 19.91 8.75
N ILE A 7 35.63 19.70 9.91
CA ILE A 7 36.11 18.36 10.33
C ILE A 7 34.94 17.37 10.45
N SER A 8 33.83 17.74 11.09
CA SER A 8 32.66 16.87 11.21
C SER A 8 32.02 16.55 9.86
N VAL A 9 31.93 17.51 8.93
CA VAL A 9 31.40 17.26 7.57
C VAL A 9 32.32 16.32 6.78
N ILE A 10 33.65 16.51 6.85
CA ILE A 10 34.62 15.61 6.22
C ILE A 10 34.53 14.20 6.83
N LEU A 11 34.39 14.09 8.16
CA LEU A 11 34.24 12.80 8.84
C LEU A 11 32.93 12.10 8.44
N ILE A 12 31.82 12.83 8.34
CA ILE A 12 30.53 12.30 7.87
C ILE A 12 30.61 11.83 6.42
N ILE A 13 31.27 12.58 5.53
CA ILE A 13 31.49 12.18 4.14
C ILE A 13 32.36 10.92 4.06
N PHE A 14 33.43 10.84 4.86
CA PHE A 14 34.31 9.68 4.91
C PHE A 14 33.58 8.44 5.46
N ILE A 15 32.76 8.60 6.50
CA ILE A 15 31.90 7.54 7.05
C ILE A 15 30.85 7.09 6.02
N LEU A 16 30.22 8.01 5.28
CA LEU A 16 29.32 7.66 4.17
C LEU A 16 30.05 6.84 3.09
N PHE A 17 31.30 7.19 2.79
CA PHE A 17 32.12 6.46 1.83
C PHE A 17 32.49 5.06 2.34
N CYS A 18 32.73 4.89 3.65
CA CYS A 18 32.94 3.58 4.28
C CYS A 18 31.69 2.66 4.27
N PHE A 19 30.49 3.20 4.02
CA PHE A 19 29.26 2.41 3.86
C PHE A 19 29.00 1.92 2.42
N LEU A 20 29.91 2.17 1.47
CA LEU A 20 29.86 1.54 0.14
C LEU A 20 30.31 0.08 0.21
N VAL A 21 29.40 -0.78 0.68
CA VAL A 21 29.58 -2.24 0.74
C VAL A 21 29.52 -2.83 -0.67
N PHE A 22 30.64 -2.75 -1.39
CA PHE A 22 30.87 -3.61 -2.56
C PHE A 22 31.03 -5.04 -2.07
N LEU A 23 30.11 -5.93 -2.46
CA LEU A 23 30.33 -7.38 -2.42
C LEU A 23 31.22 -7.75 -3.61
N VAL A 24 32.22 -8.61 -3.39
CA VAL A 24 33.31 -8.84 -4.36
C VAL A 24 33.94 -10.21 -4.19
N SER A 25 34.02 -11.05 -5.24
CA SER A 25 34.92 -12.23 -5.25
C SER A 25 36.11 -12.04 -6.19
N GLY A 26 37.08 -12.95 -6.13
CA GLY A 26 38.06 -13.12 -7.19
C GLY A 26 37.51 -13.90 -8.38
N ILE A 27 37.96 -13.56 -9.57
CA ILE A 27 37.59 -14.22 -10.84
C ILE A 27 38.01 -15.70 -10.85
N GLN A 28 37.21 -16.55 -11.50
CA GLN A 28 37.55 -17.97 -11.71
C GLN A 28 37.59 -18.32 -13.20
N ILE A 29 38.63 -19.02 -13.66
CA ILE A 29 38.67 -19.60 -15.01
C ILE A 29 37.94 -20.95 -14.99
N ILE A 30 36.93 -21.07 -15.86
CA ILE A 30 36.12 -22.29 -16.04
C ILE A 30 36.79 -23.21 -17.07
N SER A 31 37.31 -22.64 -18.16
CA SER A 31 38.11 -23.39 -19.13
C SER A 31 39.06 -22.51 -19.93
N LYS A 32 40.19 -23.10 -20.33
CA LYS A 32 41.21 -22.57 -21.23
C LYS A 32 41.33 -23.55 -22.38
N SER A 33 41.18 -23.10 -23.63
CA SER A 33 41.32 -23.95 -24.81
C SER A 33 41.98 -23.21 -25.98
N LYS A 34 42.53 -23.97 -26.92
CA LYS A 34 43.14 -23.47 -28.15
C LYS A 34 42.25 -23.88 -29.32
N LEU A 35 41.79 -22.90 -30.10
CA LEU A 35 40.78 -23.09 -31.13
C LEU A 35 41.24 -22.43 -32.44
N GLU A 36 41.19 -23.19 -33.53
CA GLU A 36 41.36 -22.62 -34.87
C GLU A 36 40.04 -22.00 -35.33
N LYS A 37 40.06 -20.69 -35.62
CA LYS A 37 38.89 -19.90 -36.01
C LYS A 37 39.04 -19.43 -37.45
N CYS A 38 38.23 -20.02 -38.32
CA CYS A 38 38.24 -19.75 -39.75
C CYS A 38 37.13 -18.77 -40.18
N GLU A 39 37.51 -17.65 -40.77
CA GLU A 39 36.61 -16.65 -41.35
C GLU A 39 36.44 -16.91 -42.85
N LYS A 40 35.19 -16.84 -43.35
CA LYS A 40 34.84 -17.04 -44.76
C LYS A 40 33.97 -15.87 -45.23
N ASN A 41 34.61 -14.89 -45.86
CA ASN A 41 33.91 -13.74 -46.43
C ASN A 41 33.39 -14.06 -47.83
N SER A 42 32.31 -13.38 -48.26
CA SER A 42 31.62 -13.62 -49.53
C SER A 42 32.51 -13.44 -50.75
N ASP A 43 33.44 -12.48 -50.66
CA ASP A 43 34.15 -11.95 -51.82
C ASP A 43 35.48 -12.69 -52.07
N SER A 44 35.91 -13.51 -51.10
CA SER A 44 37.14 -14.29 -51.14
C SER A 44 36.84 -15.79 -51.13
N LYS A 45 37.27 -16.53 -52.17
CA LYS A 45 37.19 -18.00 -52.19
C LYS A 45 38.07 -18.67 -51.12
N ASN A 46 39.05 -17.95 -50.57
CA ASN A 46 40.00 -18.44 -49.59
C ASN A 46 39.40 -18.36 -48.17
N LEU A 47 39.67 -19.39 -47.37
CA LEU A 47 39.31 -19.46 -45.96
C LEU A 47 40.45 -18.87 -45.12
N ASN A 48 40.17 -17.89 -44.26
CA ASN A 48 41.18 -17.26 -43.41
C ASN A 48 41.14 -17.86 -42.00
N CYS A 49 41.98 -18.86 -41.72
CA CYS A 49 42.06 -19.52 -40.42
C CYS A 49 43.12 -18.88 -39.52
N THR A 50 42.73 -18.57 -38.29
CA THR A 50 43.62 -18.04 -37.25
C THR A 50 43.46 -18.85 -35.97
N THR A 51 44.58 -19.30 -35.39
CA THR A 51 44.54 -19.95 -34.07
C THR A 51 44.39 -18.90 -32.97
N LYS A 52 43.50 -19.15 -32.02
CA LYS A 52 43.23 -18.28 -30.87
C LYS A 52 43.18 -19.09 -29.58
N ILE A 53 43.46 -18.46 -28.45
CA ILE A 53 43.10 -18.98 -27.14
C ILE A 53 41.68 -18.51 -26.81
N VAL A 54 40.85 -19.42 -26.29
CA VAL A 54 39.52 -19.10 -25.77
C VAL A 54 39.55 -19.37 -24.26
N VAL A 55 39.24 -18.35 -23.47
CA VAL A 55 39.11 -18.42 -22.01
C VAL A 55 37.66 -18.20 -21.65
N ASN A 56 37.06 -19.16 -20.94
CA ASN A 56 35.74 -19.03 -20.33
C ASN A 56 35.91 -18.84 -18.82
N MET A 57 35.19 -17.88 -18.23
CA MET A 57 35.38 -17.50 -16.82
C MET A 57 34.08 -17.06 -16.14
N ALA A 58 34.04 -17.24 -14.82
CA ALA A 58 33.08 -16.63 -13.93
C ALA A 58 33.67 -15.32 -13.38
N VAL A 59 33.05 -14.20 -13.75
CA VAL A 59 33.39 -12.86 -13.25
C VAL A 59 32.37 -12.47 -12.16
N PRO A 60 32.76 -12.51 -10.88
CA PRO A 60 31.88 -12.18 -9.76
C PRO A 60 31.52 -10.69 -9.75
N SER A 61 30.30 -10.37 -9.30
CA SER A 61 29.91 -8.98 -9.06
C SER A 61 30.89 -8.30 -8.11
N GLY A 62 31.34 -7.09 -8.47
CA GLY A 62 32.24 -6.28 -7.66
C GLY A 62 33.75 -6.44 -7.93
N SER A 63 34.20 -7.38 -8.78
CA SER A 63 35.65 -7.66 -8.96
C SER A 63 36.45 -6.38 -9.22
N SER A 64 37.60 -6.23 -8.57
CA SER A 64 38.40 -5.01 -8.71
C SER A 64 39.33 -5.05 -9.93
N GLY A 65 39.82 -6.24 -10.28
CA GLY A 65 40.90 -6.44 -11.25
C GLY A 65 42.30 -6.25 -10.61
N GLY A 66 42.36 -6.03 -9.30
CA GLY A 66 43.59 -5.93 -8.50
C GLY A 66 43.94 -7.24 -7.76
N GLU A 67 43.04 -8.22 -7.76
CA GLU A 67 43.22 -9.53 -7.12
C GLU A 67 43.72 -10.61 -8.08
N ALA A 68 43.46 -10.47 -9.37
CA ALA A 68 43.80 -11.47 -10.37
C ALA A 68 44.03 -10.87 -11.76
N SER A 69 44.96 -11.47 -12.50
CA SER A 69 45.32 -11.08 -13.85
C SER A 69 45.55 -12.30 -14.74
N ILE A 70 45.33 -12.14 -16.04
CA ILE A 70 45.68 -13.13 -17.07
C ILE A 70 46.84 -12.57 -17.89
N VAL A 71 47.92 -13.34 -17.99
CA VAL A 71 49.13 -12.97 -18.74
C VAL A 71 49.14 -13.76 -20.04
N ALA A 72 49.15 -13.07 -21.18
CA ALA A 72 49.09 -13.71 -22.50
C ALA A 72 50.48 -13.92 -23.10
N GLU A 73 50.80 -15.16 -23.49
CA GLU A 73 52.05 -15.48 -24.15
C GLU A 73 51.94 -15.19 -25.66
N LEU A 74 52.88 -14.40 -26.19
CA LEU A 74 53.03 -14.11 -27.61
C LEU A 74 54.35 -14.70 -28.12
N VAL A 75 54.26 -15.73 -28.96
CA VAL A 75 55.42 -16.32 -29.64
C VAL A 75 55.33 -15.97 -31.13
N GLU A 76 55.85 -14.79 -31.45
CA GLU A 76 56.07 -14.36 -32.83
C GLU A 76 57.31 -15.07 -33.39
N VAL A 77 57.18 -15.66 -34.58
CA VAL A 77 58.28 -16.30 -35.30
C VAL A 77 58.63 -15.41 -36.49
N GLU A 78 59.69 -14.60 -36.35
CA GLU A 78 60.28 -13.93 -37.50
C GLU A 78 61.01 -14.96 -38.36
N GLU A 79 60.33 -15.49 -39.37
CA GLU A 79 60.91 -16.45 -40.31
C GLU A 79 61.76 -15.74 -41.39
N ASN A 80 62.81 -15.05 -40.93
CA ASN A 80 63.82 -14.44 -41.78
C ASN A 80 64.88 -15.49 -42.16
N SER A 81 65.19 -15.60 -43.44
CA SER A 81 65.64 -16.85 -44.10
C SER A 81 67.08 -17.34 -43.78
N THR A 82 67.73 -16.77 -42.77
CA THR A 82 69.06 -17.22 -42.30
C THR A 82 69.18 -17.37 -40.77
N ARG A 83 68.25 -16.83 -39.97
CA ARG A 83 68.18 -17.05 -38.51
C ARG A 83 66.73 -16.95 -38.03
N LYS A 84 66.21 -18.02 -37.42
CA LYS A 84 64.99 -17.96 -36.61
C LYS A 84 65.28 -17.17 -35.33
N MET A 85 64.89 -15.90 -35.31
CA MET A 85 64.89 -15.11 -34.08
C MET A 85 63.45 -15.08 -33.55
N GLN A 86 63.30 -15.36 -32.26
CA GLN A 86 62.03 -15.24 -31.55
C GLN A 86 62.04 -13.94 -30.75
N THR A 87 61.20 -12.99 -31.14
CA THR A 87 61.08 -11.69 -30.50
C THR A 87 60.06 -11.78 -29.37
N LEU A 88 60.52 -12.09 -28.15
CA LEU A 88 59.66 -12.02 -26.96
C LEU A 88 59.18 -10.58 -26.75
N ARG A 89 57.89 -10.34 -27.04
CA ARG A 89 57.19 -9.15 -26.58
C ARG A 89 56.99 -9.22 -25.06
N ILE A 90 56.88 -8.06 -24.43
CA ILE A 90 56.35 -7.97 -23.06
C ILE A 90 54.92 -8.53 -23.11
N PRO A 91 54.60 -9.58 -22.34
CA PRO A 91 53.31 -10.27 -22.46
C PRO A 91 52.16 -9.33 -22.07
N PRO A 92 51.07 -9.25 -22.86
CA PRO A 92 49.90 -8.47 -22.49
C PRO A 92 49.28 -8.98 -21.18
N VAL A 93 49.14 -8.08 -20.21
CA VAL A 93 48.48 -8.38 -18.93
C VAL A 93 47.03 -7.89 -19.01
N ILE A 94 46.10 -8.76 -18.66
CA ILE A 94 44.66 -8.52 -18.73
C ILE A 94 44.09 -8.53 -17.31
N THR A 95 43.39 -7.47 -16.92
CA THR A 95 42.67 -7.35 -15.64
C THR A 95 41.21 -7.05 -15.89
N ILE A 96 40.33 -7.51 -14.99
CA ILE A 96 38.87 -7.47 -15.20
C ILE A 96 38.17 -6.97 -13.95
N ASN A 97 37.47 -5.85 -14.10
CA ASN A 97 36.67 -5.23 -13.06
C ASN A 97 35.17 -5.42 -13.39
N LYS A 98 34.32 -5.76 -12.42
CA LYS A 98 32.87 -5.82 -12.59
C LYS A 98 32.20 -4.96 -11.51
N THR A 99 31.29 -4.07 -11.89
CA THR A 99 30.51 -3.28 -10.93
C THR A 99 29.49 -4.15 -10.18
N SER A 100 29.13 -3.77 -8.95
CA SER A 100 28.11 -4.50 -8.18
C SER A 100 26.74 -4.40 -8.83
N ALA A 101 26.10 -5.54 -9.08
CA ALA A 101 24.85 -5.63 -9.81
C ALA A 101 23.69 -4.89 -9.12
N TYR A 102 22.71 -4.48 -9.92
CA TYR A 102 21.46 -3.86 -9.50
C TYR A 102 20.27 -4.42 -10.29
N ALA A 103 19.11 -4.47 -9.65
CA ALA A 103 17.84 -4.72 -10.33
C ALA A 103 17.17 -3.37 -10.59
N LEU A 104 16.99 -3.02 -11.87
CA LEU A 104 16.22 -1.87 -12.32
C LEU A 104 14.79 -2.32 -12.62
N TYR A 105 13.79 -1.54 -12.22
CA TYR A 105 12.38 -1.82 -12.48
C TYR A 105 11.78 -0.75 -13.39
N GLU A 106 11.03 -1.19 -14.40
CA GLU A 106 10.22 -0.33 -15.26
C GLU A 106 9.09 0.32 -14.43
N LEU A 107 8.92 1.64 -14.53
CA LEU A 107 7.85 2.37 -13.83
C LEU A 107 6.81 2.90 -14.82
N THR A 108 5.54 2.72 -14.48
CA THR A 108 4.39 3.23 -15.24
C THR A 108 3.56 4.16 -14.36
N TYR A 109 3.41 5.43 -14.72
CA TYR A 109 2.63 6.39 -13.92
C TYR A 109 1.14 6.05 -13.97
N ILE A 110 0.46 6.08 -12.82
CA ILE A 110 -0.97 5.77 -12.68
C ILE A 110 -1.78 7.02 -12.33
N ARG A 111 -1.38 7.75 -11.27
CA ARG A 111 -2.08 8.95 -10.75
C ARG A 111 -1.25 9.65 -9.67
N ASP A 112 -1.72 10.81 -9.26
CA ASP A 112 -1.42 11.39 -7.96
C ASP A 112 -2.45 10.93 -6.90
N VAL A 113 -2.01 10.80 -5.64
CA VAL A 113 -2.85 10.61 -4.45
C VAL A 113 -2.43 11.58 -3.34
N PRO A 114 -3.36 12.05 -2.49
CA PRO A 114 -3.03 12.88 -1.33
C PRO A 114 -2.34 12.06 -0.23
N TYR A 115 -1.37 12.65 0.48
CA TYR A 115 -0.71 12.01 1.61
C TYR A 115 -1.67 11.79 2.79
N LYS A 116 -2.47 12.82 3.10
CA LYS A 116 -3.43 12.86 4.20
C LYS A 116 -4.71 13.62 3.79
N PRO A 117 -5.72 12.91 3.25
CA PRO A 117 -7.10 13.38 3.32
C PRO A 117 -7.46 13.79 4.74
N GLU A 118 -8.14 14.92 4.90
CA GLU A 118 -8.61 15.39 6.21
C GLU A 118 -10.11 15.66 6.18
N GLU A 119 -10.81 15.15 7.19
CA GLU A 119 -12.20 15.54 7.45
C GLU A 119 -12.23 16.83 8.29
N TYR A 120 -12.94 17.83 7.78
CA TYR A 120 -13.23 19.07 8.47
C TYR A 120 -14.72 19.13 8.81
N TYR A 121 -15.01 19.57 10.04
CA TYR A 121 -16.37 19.87 10.48
C TYR A 121 -16.52 21.35 10.84
N VAL A 122 -17.72 21.89 10.63
CA VAL A 122 -18.09 23.25 11.02
C VAL A 122 -19.45 23.20 11.73
N GLN A 123 -19.51 23.72 12.95
CA GLN A 123 -20.78 23.90 13.67
C GLN A 123 -21.49 25.15 13.12
N THR A 124 -22.72 24.99 12.62
CA THR A 124 -23.46 26.03 11.88
C THR A 124 -24.95 26.04 12.29
N ARG A 125 -25.72 26.97 11.74
CA ARG A 125 -27.18 26.94 11.75
C ARG A 125 -27.69 27.13 10.33
N LYS A 126 -28.80 26.45 9.98
CA LYS A 126 -29.31 26.36 8.60
C LYS A 126 -28.23 25.87 7.61
N CYS A 127 -27.66 24.70 7.89
CA CYS A 127 -26.73 24.05 6.96
C CYS A 127 -27.53 23.43 5.81
N GLU A 128 -27.21 23.85 4.59
CA GLU A 128 -27.74 23.33 3.33
C GLU A 128 -26.53 23.03 2.39
N PRO A 129 -26.57 22.02 1.51
CA PRO A 129 -25.40 21.61 0.72
C PRO A 129 -24.90 22.66 -0.29
N ASP A 130 -25.69 23.67 -0.60
CA ASP A 130 -25.43 24.81 -1.49
C ASP A 130 -25.14 26.12 -0.74
N ALA A 131 -25.14 26.10 0.61
CA ALA A 131 -24.79 27.26 1.40
C ALA A 131 -23.31 27.67 1.19
N GLY A 132 -23.07 28.98 1.03
CA GLY A 132 -21.73 29.55 0.84
C GLY A 132 -20.93 29.72 2.14
N ALA A 133 -19.68 30.18 2.00
CA ALA A 133 -18.67 30.28 3.07
C ALA A 133 -19.14 31.04 4.32
N ASN A 134 -20.06 32.00 4.18
CA ASN A 134 -20.66 32.72 5.32
C ASN A 134 -21.36 31.78 6.33
N VAL A 135 -21.84 30.61 5.87
CA VAL A 135 -22.44 29.57 6.71
C VAL A 135 -21.46 28.43 6.95
N VAL A 136 -20.95 27.80 5.89
CA VAL A 136 -20.19 26.53 5.97
C VAL A 136 -18.66 26.70 6.00
N LYS A 137 -18.16 27.93 5.93
CA LYS A 137 -16.72 28.29 6.00
C LYS A 137 -15.86 27.43 5.05
N ILE A 138 -14.86 26.73 5.57
CA ILE A 138 -13.92 25.86 4.84
C ILE A 138 -14.58 24.68 4.09
N CYS A 139 -15.84 24.38 4.42
CA CYS A 139 -16.64 23.39 3.71
C CYS A 139 -17.52 23.97 2.58
N GLU A 140 -17.28 25.20 2.13
CA GLU A 140 -17.84 25.71 0.87
C GLU A 140 -17.41 24.82 -0.32
N ARG A 141 -18.30 24.66 -1.31
CA ARG A 141 -18.06 23.91 -2.55
C ARG A 141 -16.82 24.44 -3.27
N LEU A 142 -15.97 23.53 -3.73
CA LEU A 142 -14.79 23.90 -4.50
C LEU A 142 -15.16 24.16 -5.96
N ARG A 143 -14.33 24.97 -6.62
CA ARG A 143 -14.43 25.27 -8.05
C ARG A 143 -13.14 24.87 -8.77
N ASP A 144 -13.25 24.58 -10.05
CA ASP A 144 -12.08 24.41 -10.94
C ASP A 144 -11.50 25.79 -11.33
N GLU A 145 -10.43 25.79 -12.14
CA GLU A 145 -9.74 27.01 -12.57
C GLU A 145 -10.61 27.85 -13.53
N GLU A 146 -11.56 27.19 -14.21
CA GLU A 146 -12.58 27.75 -15.09
C GLU A 146 -13.80 28.32 -14.32
N GLY A 147 -13.96 28.00 -13.03
CA GLY A 147 -15.00 28.51 -12.13
C GLY A 147 -16.27 27.67 -12.01
N HIS A 148 -16.37 26.52 -12.66
CA HIS A 148 -17.45 25.53 -12.48
C HIS A 148 -17.39 24.93 -11.07
N ILE A 149 -18.51 24.36 -10.61
CA ILE A 149 -18.57 23.69 -9.29
C ILE A 149 -18.09 22.24 -9.45
N ILE A 150 -17.07 21.85 -8.68
CA ILE A 150 -16.58 20.47 -8.68
C ILE A 150 -17.62 19.58 -7.96
N GLU A 151 -18.14 18.58 -8.65
CA GLU A 151 -19.14 17.65 -8.11
C GLU A 151 -18.65 16.95 -6.83
N ASN A 152 -19.60 16.56 -5.97
CA ASN A 152 -19.35 15.94 -4.66
C ASN A 152 -18.53 16.77 -3.65
N THR A 153 -17.97 17.95 -3.97
CA THR A 153 -17.19 18.76 -2.99
C THR A 153 -18.04 19.48 -1.93
N GLN A 154 -19.36 19.41 -2.07
CA GLN A 154 -20.38 19.99 -1.19
C GLN A 154 -20.41 19.36 0.22
N PRO A 155 -20.77 20.13 1.26
CA PRO A 155 -20.83 19.63 2.63
C PRO A 155 -22.03 18.70 2.86
N ILE A 156 -21.83 17.71 3.72
CA ILE A 156 -22.91 16.91 4.30
C ILE A 156 -23.35 17.54 5.62
N CYS A 157 -24.63 17.92 5.69
CA CYS A 157 -25.22 18.58 6.85
C CYS A 157 -25.85 17.56 7.80
N CYS A 158 -25.20 17.30 8.93
CA CYS A 158 -25.72 16.42 9.98
C CYS A 158 -26.46 17.20 11.08
N PRO A 159 -27.49 16.61 11.72
CA PRO A 159 -28.17 17.22 12.86
C PRO A 159 -27.27 17.28 14.10
N CYS A 160 -27.54 18.23 14.99
CA CYS A 160 -26.95 18.28 16.33
C CYS A 160 -27.33 17.05 17.20
N GLY A 161 -26.59 16.84 18.28
CA GLY A 161 -26.84 15.79 19.27
C GLY A 161 -25.56 15.14 19.81
N PRO A 162 -25.66 14.31 20.87
CA PRO A 162 -24.51 13.62 21.48
C PRO A 162 -24.09 12.35 20.72
N GLN A 163 -25.04 11.58 20.19
CA GLN A 163 -24.80 10.36 19.40
C GLN A 163 -24.82 10.66 17.90
N ARG A 164 -23.88 11.51 17.46
CA ARG A 164 -23.71 11.96 16.06
C ARG A 164 -22.23 12.02 15.70
N ARG A 165 -21.91 11.97 14.40
CA ARG A 165 -20.54 11.96 13.85
C ARG A 165 -19.59 12.95 14.54
N MET A 166 -20.05 14.17 14.81
CA MET A 166 -19.44 15.09 15.76
C MET A 166 -20.44 15.45 16.88
N PRO A 167 -20.15 15.16 18.16
CA PRO A 167 -21.03 15.51 19.27
C PRO A 167 -21.16 17.03 19.37
N SER A 168 -22.40 17.53 19.42
CA SER A 168 -22.70 18.96 19.37
C SER A 168 -24.00 19.32 20.07
N SER A 169 -24.04 20.48 20.73
CA SER A 169 -25.25 20.98 21.39
C SER A 169 -26.19 21.65 20.39
N CYS A 170 -27.48 21.33 20.45
CA CYS A 170 -28.51 22.00 19.66
C CYS A 170 -28.77 23.46 20.12
N GLY A 171 -28.36 23.79 21.35
CA GLY A 171 -28.68 25.06 22.00
C GLY A 171 -30.17 25.19 22.39
N ASN A 172 -30.57 26.40 22.76
CA ASN A 172 -31.90 26.66 23.32
C ASN A 172 -32.97 26.81 22.23
N PHE A 173 -34.24 26.58 22.60
CA PHE A 173 -35.39 26.73 21.70
C PHE A 173 -35.46 28.11 21.02
N PHE A 174 -35.18 29.19 21.77
CA PHE A 174 -35.14 30.55 21.22
C PHE A 174 -34.06 30.76 20.14
N ASP A 175 -32.91 30.08 20.23
CA ASP A 175 -31.90 30.09 19.16
C ASP A 175 -32.33 29.25 17.96
N LYS A 176 -32.99 28.11 18.19
CA LYS A 176 -33.60 27.27 17.13
C LYS A 176 -34.64 28.07 16.33
N LEU A 177 -35.43 28.91 16.99
CA LEU A 177 -36.44 29.76 16.37
C LEU A 177 -35.85 30.99 15.65
N THR A 178 -34.95 31.74 16.31
CA THR A 178 -34.41 33.00 15.76
C THR A 178 -33.28 32.82 14.76
N LYS A 179 -32.39 31.85 14.97
CA LYS A 179 -31.18 31.62 14.16
C LYS A 179 -31.28 30.34 13.31
N GLY A 180 -32.28 29.49 13.56
CA GLY A 180 -32.53 28.24 12.83
C GLY A 180 -31.95 26.99 13.50
N LYS A 181 -32.32 25.81 12.98
CA LYS A 181 -31.82 24.50 13.42
C LYS A 181 -30.28 24.47 13.41
N ALA A 182 -29.69 23.93 14.48
CA ALA A 182 -28.24 23.79 14.64
C ALA A 182 -27.77 22.48 13.99
N ASN A 183 -26.83 22.59 13.08
CA ASN A 183 -26.33 21.49 12.25
C ASN A 183 -24.80 21.47 12.30
N THR A 184 -24.19 20.35 11.91
CA THR A 184 -22.76 20.24 11.63
C THR A 184 -22.57 20.00 10.14
N ALA A 185 -21.87 20.91 9.46
CA ALA A 185 -21.38 20.67 8.10
C ALA A 185 -20.11 19.82 8.21
N HIS A 186 -20.02 18.74 7.42
CA HIS A 186 -18.82 17.90 7.30
C HIS A 186 -18.35 17.90 5.85
N CYS A 187 -17.05 17.96 5.63
CA CYS A 187 -16.44 17.88 4.31
C CYS A 187 -15.04 17.22 4.37
N VAL A 188 -14.70 16.42 3.38
CA VAL A 188 -13.30 16.03 3.14
C VAL A 188 -12.59 17.12 2.35
N ARG A 189 -11.32 17.39 2.67
CA ARG A 189 -10.40 18.22 1.90
C ARG A 189 -9.04 17.50 1.81
N PHE A 190 -8.20 17.90 0.86
CA PHE A 190 -6.91 17.26 0.59
C PHE A 190 -5.74 18.26 0.75
N PRO A 191 -5.46 18.72 1.98
CA PRO A 191 -4.36 19.64 2.26
C PRO A 191 -2.99 18.94 2.23
N GLY A 192 -1.92 19.74 2.10
CA GLY A 192 -0.55 19.26 2.22
C GLY A 192 -0.05 18.48 1.00
N ASP A 193 0.83 17.52 1.27
CA ASP A 193 1.63 16.85 0.24
C ASP A 193 0.83 15.84 -0.61
N TRP A 194 1.23 15.73 -1.87
CA TRP A 194 0.72 14.76 -2.84
C TRP A 194 1.83 13.79 -3.24
N PHE A 195 1.45 12.58 -3.63
CA PHE A 195 2.36 11.49 -3.99
C PHE A 195 1.96 10.91 -5.34
N HIS A 196 2.92 10.74 -6.24
CA HIS A 196 2.76 9.97 -7.46
C HIS A 196 2.66 8.47 -7.15
N VAL A 197 1.79 7.76 -7.85
CA VAL A 197 1.64 6.29 -7.78
C VAL A 197 2.14 5.67 -9.08
N PHE A 198 3.09 4.74 -8.96
CA PHE A 198 3.66 4.01 -10.09
C PHE A 198 3.36 2.50 -10.04
N GLY A 199 2.87 1.98 -11.16
CA GLY A 199 2.85 0.55 -11.47
C GLY A 199 4.26 0.05 -11.75
N ILE A 200 4.69 -0.99 -11.04
CA ILE A 200 6.02 -1.57 -11.20
C ILE A 200 5.93 -2.70 -12.23
N GLY A 201 6.64 -2.52 -13.34
CA GLY A 201 6.67 -3.43 -14.49
C GLY A 201 7.79 -4.45 -14.38
N ARG A 202 8.41 -4.75 -15.53
CA ARG A 202 9.47 -5.77 -15.60
C ARG A 202 10.74 -5.30 -14.91
N ARG A 203 11.48 -6.25 -14.31
CA ARG A 203 12.85 -6.02 -13.85
C ARG A 203 13.87 -6.32 -14.94
N THR A 204 14.93 -5.52 -15.00
CA THR A 204 16.14 -5.79 -15.78
C THR A 204 17.35 -5.85 -14.84
N LEU A 205 18.30 -6.72 -15.17
CA LEU A 205 19.57 -6.85 -14.44
C LEU A 205 20.59 -5.89 -15.06
N GLY A 206 21.19 -5.03 -14.25
CA GLY A 206 22.20 -4.08 -14.67
C GLY A 206 23.54 -4.27 -13.95
N PHE A 207 24.61 -4.22 -14.72
CA PHE A 207 26.02 -4.15 -14.29
C PHE A 207 26.88 -3.78 -15.50
N SER A 208 28.16 -3.50 -15.26
CA SER A 208 29.18 -3.31 -16.29
C SER A 208 30.45 -4.08 -15.93
N VAL A 209 31.09 -4.67 -16.94
CA VAL A 209 32.39 -5.34 -16.83
C VAL A 209 33.40 -4.58 -17.67
N ARG A 210 34.47 -4.11 -17.04
CA ARG A 210 35.58 -3.35 -17.61
C ARG A 210 36.80 -4.25 -17.69
N ILE A 211 37.23 -4.57 -18.90
CA ILE A 211 38.43 -5.36 -19.19
C ILE A 211 39.53 -4.37 -19.60
N GLN A 212 40.64 -4.35 -18.88
CA GLN A 212 41.83 -3.58 -19.23
C GLN A 212 42.91 -4.51 -19.75
N VAL A 213 43.54 -4.12 -20.87
CA VAL A 213 44.67 -4.84 -21.49
C VAL A 213 45.88 -3.93 -21.50
N LYS A 214 46.94 -4.33 -20.81
CA LYS A 214 48.20 -3.61 -20.72
C LYS A 214 49.26 -4.28 -21.59
N SER A 215 49.54 -3.69 -22.74
CA SER A 215 50.58 -4.12 -23.67
C SER A 215 51.82 -3.22 -23.49
N GLY A 216 52.74 -3.66 -22.64
CA GLY A 216 53.89 -2.87 -22.21
C GLY A 216 53.47 -1.60 -21.45
N THR A 217 53.64 -0.44 -22.09
CA THR A 217 53.22 0.88 -21.57
C THR A 217 51.84 1.33 -22.04
N LYS A 218 51.28 0.73 -23.10
CA LYS A 218 49.94 1.08 -23.60
C LYS A 218 48.88 0.32 -22.82
N ILE A 219 47.85 1.03 -22.36
CA ILE A 219 46.63 0.45 -21.80
C ILE A 219 45.51 0.66 -22.85
N SER A 220 44.76 -0.39 -23.16
CA SER A 220 43.44 -0.31 -23.81
C SER A 220 42.37 -0.81 -22.85
N GLU A 221 41.16 -0.27 -22.96
CA GLU A 221 40.03 -0.63 -22.10
C GLU A 221 38.81 -0.98 -22.96
N VAL A 222 38.13 -2.05 -22.59
CA VAL A 222 36.89 -2.55 -23.22
C VAL A 222 35.83 -2.71 -22.14
N VAL A 223 34.65 -2.14 -22.35
CA VAL A 223 33.51 -2.28 -21.43
C VAL A 223 32.40 -3.09 -22.10
N VAL A 224 31.90 -4.11 -21.41
CA VAL A 224 30.70 -4.87 -21.79
C VAL A 224 29.64 -4.79 -20.70
N ALA A 225 28.37 -4.86 -21.11
CA ALA A 225 27.21 -4.76 -20.22
C ALA A 225 26.03 -5.56 -20.81
N PRO A 226 24.94 -5.82 -20.06
CA PRO A 226 23.73 -6.45 -20.60
C PRO A 226 23.16 -5.76 -21.85
N GLU A 227 23.38 -4.44 -21.98
CA GLU A 227 23.06 -3.56 -23.12
C GLU A 227 23.99 -3.75 -24.34
N ASN A 228 25.30 -3.94 -24.10
CA ASN A 228 26.31 -4.15 -25.14
C ASN A 228 27.21 -5.34 -24.76
N ARG A 229 26.88 -6.52 -25.27
CA ARG A 229 27.44 -7.80 -24.81
C ARG A 229 28.69 -8.24 -25.55
N THR A 230 28.99 -7.66 -26.70
CA THR A 230 30.05 -8.14 -27.61
C THR A 230 30.91 -6.99 -28.09
N VAL A 231 32.18 -6.97 -27.70
CA VAL A 231 33.13 -5.90 -28.08
C VAL A 231 34.46 -6.51 -28.52
N ILE A 232 35.15 -5.84 -29.45
CA ILE A 232 36.47 -6.19 -29.94
C ILE A 232 37.38 -4.99 -29.66
N SER A 233 38.59 -5.23 -29.14
CA SER A 233 39.61 -4.19 -28.94
C SER A 233 40.10 -3.63 -30.28
N ASP A 234 40.53 -2.36 -30.33
CA ASP A 234 40.95 -1.66 -31.55
C ASP A 234 42.07 -2.40 -32.32
N ASP A 235 42.97 -3.04 -31.58
CA ASP A 235 44.08 -3.87 -32.09
C ASP A 235 43.66 -5.27 -32.56
N LYS A 236 42.38 -5.64 -32.37
CA LYS A 236 41.79 -6.96 -32.62
C LYS A 236 42.44 -8.12 -31.85
N PHE A 237 43.31 -7.82 -30.87
CA PHE A 237 43.95 -8.83 -30.03
C PHE A 237 42.93 -9.57 -29.19
N LEU A 238 42.09 -8.81 -28.48
CA LEU A 238 41.00 -9.27 -27.61
C LEU A 238 39.63 -9.12 -28.29
N ARG A 239 38.80 -10.16 -28.20
CA ARG A 239 37.34 -10.09 -28.38
C ARG A 239 36.66 -10.62 -27.12
N VAL A 240 35.67 -9.88 -26.63
CA VAL A 240 34.89 -10.19 -25.42
C VAL A 240 33.45 -10.54 -25.81
N ASN A 241 32.89 -11.58 -25.19
CA ASN A 241 31.49 -11.96 -25.33
C ASN A 241 30.87 -12.28 -23.96
N LEU A 242 29.85 -11.52 -23.59
CA LEU A 242 29.03 -11.69 -22.38
C LEU A 242 27.88 -12.65 -22.69
N ILE A 243 28.01 -13.90 -22.24
CA ILE A 243 27.04 -14.97 -22.51
C ILE A 243 25.76 -14.75 -21.67
N GLY A 244 25.93 -14.45 -20.39
CA GLY A 244 24.87 -14.29 -19.40
C GLY A 244 25.41 -14.48 -17.98
N ASP A 245 24.51 -14.57 -17.00
CA ASP A 245 24.88 -14.79 -15.60
C ASP A 245 24.51 -16.20 -15.13
N PHE A 246 25.28 -16.74 -14.20
CA PHE A 246 24.91 -17.93 -13.44
C PHE A 246 23.77 -17.58 -12.48
N VAL A 247 22.84 -18.51 -12.29
CA VAL A 247 21.68 -18.33 -11.41
C VAL A 247 22.15 -18.22 -9.97
N GLY A 248 21.69 -17.18 -9.27
CA GLY A 248 21.96 -16.97 -7.86
C GLY A 248 21.14 -17.87 -6.93
N TYR A 249 21.56 -17.93 -5.67
CA TYR A 249 20.89 -18.67 -4.60
C TYR A 249 19.78 -17.85 -3.93
N THR A 250 19.87 -16.51 -3.93
CA THR A 250 18.77 -15.64 -3.50
C THR A 250 17.78 -15.36 -4.64
N ASN A 251 16.50 -15.30 -4.28
CA ASN A 251 15.51 -14.70 -5.16
C ASN A 251 15.55 -13.18 -5.05
N ILE A 252 16.02 -12.51 -6.12
CA ILE A 252 15.77 -11.07 -6.32
C ILE A 252 14.25 -10.84 -6.19
N PRO A 253 13.78 -9.80 -5.46
CA PRO A 253 12.36 -9.48 -5.36
C PRO A 253 11.68 -9.16 -6.70
N SER A 254 10.41 -9.53 -6.81
CA SER A 254 9.44 -8.95 -7.76
C SER A 254 8.42 -8.11 -6.99
N PHE A 255 7.85 -7.10 -7.65
CA PHE A 255 6.94 -6.13 -7.04
C PHE A 255 5.64 -5.94 -7.85
N GLU A 256 5.23 -6.98 -8.60
CA GLU A 256 4.09 -6.94 -9.53
C GLU A 256 2.74 -6.69 -8.83
N ASP A 257 2.63 -7.11 -7.57
CA ASP A 257 1.48 -6.87 -6.69
C ASP A 257 1.61 -5.59 -5.83
N PHE A 258 2.62 -4.75 -6.09
CA PHE A 258 2.88 -3.50 -5.37
C PHE A 258 2.81 -2.28 -6.28
N TYR A 259 2.52 -1.13 -5.68
CA TYR A 259 2.77 0.18 -6.25
C TYR A 259 3.87 0.90 -5.46
N LEU A 260 4.73 1.58 -6.21
CA LEU A 260 5.70 2.51 -5.66
C LEU A 260 5.03 3.88 -5.51
N VAL A 261 5.06 4.46 -4.32
CA VAL A 261 4.60 5.84 -4.09
C VAL A 261 5.76 6.75 -3.76
N VAL A 262 5.76 7.93 -4.39
CA VAL A 262 6.86 8.90 -4.40
C VAL A 262 6.29 10.31 -4.15
N PRO A 263 6.87 11.13 -3.25
CA PRO A 263 6.37 12.48 -3.01
C PRO A 263 6.48 13.36 -4.26
N ARG A 264 5.40 14.05 -4.65
CA ARG A 264 5.36 14.93 -5.83
C ARG A 264 6.28 16.13 -5.64
N GLN A 265 7.17 16.36 -6.61
CA GLN A 265 7.99 17.56 -6.67
C GLN A 265 7.46 18.51 -7.74
N GLY A 266 6.75 19.55 -7.30
CA GLY A 266 6.21 20.61 -8.16
C GLY A 266 4.72 20.47 -8.51
N SER A 267 4.37 20.99 -9.69
CA SER A 267 2.99 21.11 -10.19
C SER A 267 2.33 19.75 -10.43
N PRO A 268 0.97 19.68 -10.46
CA PRO A 268 0.25 18.47 -10.86
C PRO A 268 0.63 18.00 -12.28
N GLY A 269 0.73 16.68 -12.46
CA GLY A 269 1.09 16.06 -13.74
C GLY A 269 2.13 14.95 -13.58
N GLN A 270 2.70 14.50 -14.69
CA GLN A 270 3.89 13.64 -14.66
C GLN A 270 5.06 14.43 -14.04
N PRO A 271 5.83 13.87 -13.08
CA PRO A 271 6.97 14.55 -12.48
C PRO A 271 8.02 14.95 -13.51
N GLN A 272 8.94 15.85 -13.11
CA GLN A 272 10.21 16.07 -13.80
C GLN A 272 11.39 15.28 -13.17
N ASP A 273 11.24 14.90 -11.90
CA ASP A 273 12.14 14.03 -11.13
C ASP A 273 11.31 13.34 -10.04
N LEU A 274 11.57 12.06 -9.77
CA LEU A 274 11.05 11.34 -8.60
C LEU A 274 11.65 11.88 -7.29
N GLY A 275 12.78 12.58 -7.38
CA GLY A 275 13.36 13.35 -6.29
C GLY A 275 14.18 12.50 -5.31
N ARG A 276 15.22 13.10 -4.76
CA ARG A 276 16.29 12.39 -4.03
C ARG A 276 15.91 11.90 -2.62
N ASN A 277 14.69 12.18 -2.13
CA ASN A 277 14.28 11.85 -0.77
C ASN A 277 13.66 10.45 -0.66
N ILE A 278 14.52 9.42 -0.80
CA ILE A 278 14.17 8.00 -0.73
C ILE A 278 13.49 7.64 0.61
N SER A 279 13.78 8.37 1.70
CA SER A 279 13.21 8.10 3.03
C SER A 279 11.68 8.15 3.08
N MET A 280 11.03 8.88 2.15
CA MET A 280 9.57 9.00 2.03
C MET A 280 8.97 8.07 0.97
N TRP A 281 9.79 7.37 0.17
CA TRP A 281 9.30 6.43 -0.83
C TRP A 281 8.82 5.14 -0.17
N MET A 282 7.65 4.64 -0.58
CA MET A 282 7.05 3.42 -0.01
C MET A 282 6.61 2.45 -1.10
N LEU A 283 6.74 1.14 -0.82
CA LEU A 283 6.12 0.06 -1.58
C LEU A 283 4.88 -0.42 -0.82
N LEU A 284 3.71 -0.37 -1.47
CA LEU A 284 2.42 -0.70 -0.88
C LEU A 284 1.64 -1.64 -1.81
N GLU A 285 1.02 -2.68 -1.25
CA GLU A 285 0.26 -3.67 -2.01
C GLU A 285 -0.90 -3.02 -2.77
N ARG A 286 -1.11 -3.41 -4.03
CA ARG A 286 -2.10 -2.81 -4.95
C ARG A 286 -3.53 -2.83 -4.40
N VAL A 287 -3.85 -3.82 -3.57
CA VAL A 287 -5.15 -3.95 -2.88
C VAL A 287 -5.46 -2.82 -1.89
N ARG A 288 -4.45 -2.07 -1.44
CA ARG A 288 -4.59 -0.92 -0.51
C ARG A 288 -5.06 0.36 -1.21
N PHE A 289 -5.11 0.39 -2.54
CA PHE A 289 -5.50 1.54 -3.35
C PHE A 289 -6.91 1.35 -3.93
N THR A 290 -7.63 2.45 -4.11
CA THR A 290 -8.88 2.51 -4.89
C THR A 290 -8.61 3.28 -6.18
N LEU A 291 -8.73 2.61 -7.33
CA LEU A 291 -8.40 3.19 -8.63
C LEU A 291 -9.64 3.78 -9.34
N ASP A 292 -10.78 3.16 -9.12
CA ASP A 292 -12.11 3.77 -9.29
C ASP A 292 -12.34 4.96 -8.36
N SER A 293 -11.64 5.01 -7.22
CA SER A 293 -11.70 6.07 -6.21
C SER A 293 -13.03 6.10 -5.43
N VAL A 294 -13.81 5.01 -5.47
CA VAL A 294 -15.13 4.87 -4.82
C VAL A 294 -15.10 4.12 -3.49
N GLU A 295 -14.00 3.43 -3.16
CA GLU A 295 -13.91 2.61 -1.95
C GLU A 295 -13.40 3.42 -0.73
N CYS A 296 -14.05 3.22 0.42
CA CYS A 296 -13.63 3.82 1.69
C CYS A 296 -12.43 3.10 2.32
N ASN A 297 -11.66 3.84 3.13
CA ASN A 297 -10.51 3.34 3.89
C ASN A 297 -9.43 2.67 3.01
N LYS A 298 -9.16 3.28 1.85
CA LYS A 298 -8.08 2.94 0.91
C LYS A 298 -7.41 4.20 0.38
N ILE A 299 -6.16 4.07 -0.07
CA ILE A 299 -5.37 5.15 -0.64
C ILE A 299 -6.03 5.62 -1.95
N GLY A 300 -6.28 6.92 -2.07
CA GLY A 300 -6.96 7.52 -3.22
C GLY A 300 -8.48 7.72 -3.05
N VAL A 301 -8.99 7.63 -1.82
CA VAL A 301 -10.40 7.93 -1.48
C VAL A 301 -10.84 9.31 -2.00
N SER A 302 -11.97 9.37 -2.72
CA SER A 302 -12.49 10.61 -3.33
C SER A 302 -13.61 11.26 -2.52
N TYR A 303 -14.04 12.46 -2.97
CA TYR A 303 -15.28 13.10 -2.51
C TYR A 303 -16.52 12.20 -2.68
N GLU A 304 -16.58 11.38 -3.74
CA GLU A 304 -17.72 10.50 -4.03
C GLU A 304 -17.79 9.32 -3.04
N ALA A 305 -16.65 8.69 -2.76
CA ALA A 305 -16.51 7.66 -1.73
C ALA A 305 -16.89 8.20 -0.34
N PHE A 306 -16.33 9.36 0.02
CA PHE A 306 -16.61 10.01 1.30
C PHE A 306 -18.10 10.37 1.45
N ASN A 307 -18.76 10.85 0.40
CA ASN A 307 -20.17 11.25 0.48
C ASN A 307 -21.15 10.07 0.51
N ARG A 308 -20.81 8.93 -0.11
CA ARG A 308 -21.69 7.75 -0.19
C ARG A 308 -21.58 6.78 0.99
N GLN A 309 -20.95 7.19 2.09
CA GLN A 309 -20.90 6.37 3.32
C GLN A 309 -22.32 6.02 3.82
N PRO A 310 -22.61 4.74 4.11
CA PRO A 310 -23.85 4.38 4.79
C PRO A 310 -23.87 5.00 6.19
N ASN A 311 -25.03 5.51 6.60
CA ASN A 311 -25.26 6.09 7.93
C ASN A 311 -24.29 7.23 8.31
N PHE A 312 -23.81 8.03 7.35
CA PHE A 312 -22.77 9.08 7.51
C PHE A 312 -22.85 9.88 8.83
N CYS A 313 -24.04 10.37 9.22
CA CYS A 313 -24.21 11.21 10.41
C CYS A 313 -24.22 10.46 11.76
N SER A 314 -24.21 9.13 11.71
CA SER A 314 -24.18 8.23 12.87
C SER A 314 -22.89 7.42 12.95
N SER A 315 -22.10 7.33 11.87
CA SER A 315 -20.75 6.77 11.92
C SER A 315 -19.77 7.75 12.61
N PRO A 316 -18.65 7.28 13.19
CA PRO A 316 -17.66 8.15 13.82
C PRO A 316 -17.02 9.16 12.86
N PHE A 317 -16.54 10.28 13.41
CA PHE A 317 -15.62 11.19 12.72
C PHE A 317 -14.38 10.42 12.19
N TRP A 318 -13.81 10.86 11.07
CA TRP A 318 -12.76 10.16 10.30
C TRP A 318 -13.14 8.85 9.59
N THR A 319 -14.38 8.33 9.75
CA THR A 319 -14.84 7.18 8.95
C THR A 319 -14.67 7.45 7.45
N CYS A 320 -14.19 6.44 6.72
CA CYS A 320 -13.80 6.46 5.29
C CYS A 320 -12.37 6.96 5.01
N LEU A 321 -11.71 7.66 5.94
CA LEU A 321 -10.38 8.27 5.74
C LEU A 321 -9.23 7.54 6.46
N HIS A 322 -9.40 6.27 6.83
CA HIS A 322 -8.32 5.43 7.37
C HIS A 322 -7.49 4.78 6.25
N ASN A 323 -6.38 4.12 6.61
CA ASN A 323 -5.46 3.43 5.70
C ASN A 323 -4.92 4.31 4.56
N GLN A 324 -4.59 5.56 4.87
CA GLN A 324 -3.96 6.50 3.94
C GLN A 324 -2.43 6.45 4.09
N LEU A 325 -1.69 7.13 3.20
CA LEU A 325 -0.22 7.08 3.19
C LEU A 325 0.42 7.46 4.54
N TRP A 326 -0.15 8.45 5.22
CA TRP A 326 0.32 8.85 6.56
C TRP A 326 0.19 7.74 7.62
N ASN A 327 -0.83 6.87 7.54
CA ASN A 327 -1.00 5.77 8.50
C ASN A 327 0.09 4.70 8.31
N PHE A 328 0.44 4.38 7.07
CA PHE A 328 1.53 3.44 6.77
C PHE A 328 2.89 4.01 7.17
N ARG A 329 3.11 5.32 6.94
CA ARG A 329 4.32 6.02 7.39
C ARG A 329 4.42 6.06 8.91
N GLU A 330 3.34 6.35 9.63
CA GLU A 330 3.30 6.36 11.09
C GLU A 330 3.53 4.96 11.68
N ALA A 331 2.97 3.91 11.05
CA ALA A 331 3.23 2.52 11.44
C ALA A 331 4.73 2.17 11.32
N ASP A 332 5.39 2.57 10.23
CA ASP A 332 6.83 2.35 10.05
C ASP A 332 7.69 3.18 11.01
N LEU A 333 7.33 4.44 11.28
CA LEU A 333 8.03 5.24 12.29
C LEU A 333 7.91 4.61 13.70
N ASN A 334 6.76 4.01 14.02
CA ASN A 334 6.55 3.24 15.25
C ASN A 334 7.28 1.89 15.29
N ARG A 335 7.74 1.36 14.15
CA ARG A 335 8.63 0.19 14.07
C ARG A 335 10.09 0.61 14.21
N ILE A 336 10.51 1.64 13.50
CA ILE A 336 11.87 2.20 13.54
C ILE A 336 12.21 2.67 14.96
N SER A 337 11.29 3.31 15.69
CA SER A 337 11.49 3.71 17.09
C SER A 337 11.62 2.53 18.08
N ARG A 338 11.24 1.32 17.66
CA ARG A 338 11.44 0.05 18.38
C ARG A 338 12.65 -0.75 17.85
N ASN A 339 13.48 -0.13 17.00
CA ASN A 339 14.59 -0.75 16.25
C ASN A 339 14.15 -1.88 15.29
N GLN A 340 12.87 -1.92 14.90
CA GLN A 340 12.34 -2.91 13.96
C GLN A 340 12.39 -2.40 12.51
N VAL A 341 12.70 -3.31 11.58
CA VAL A 341 12.73 -3.02 10.13
C VAL A 341 11.35 -2.55 9.64
N PRO A 342 11.24 -1.46 8.87
CA PRO A 342 9.96 -0.99 8.32
C PRO A 342 9.35 -1.99 7.33
N LEU A 343 8.03 -1.88 7.13
CA LEU A 343 7.25 -2.74 6.23
C LEU A 343 7.00 -2.10 4.87
N TYR A 344 6.79 -0.78 4.81
CA TYR A 344 6.36 -0.08 3.60
C TYR A 344 7.47 0.80 3.02
N GLY A 345 8.19 1.54 3.86
CA GLY A 345 9.35 2.34 3.47
C GLY A 345 10.47 1.49 2.84
N LEU A 346 11.10 2.02 1.79
CA LEU A 346 12.22 1.34 1.10
C LEU A 346 13.53 1.36 1.90
N GLU A 347 13.80 2.48 2.59
CA GLU A 347 15.00 2.68 3.39
C GLU A 347 15.06 1.68 4.57
N GLY A 348 16.23 1.10 4.81
CA GLY A 348 16.41 0.03 5.80
C GLY A 348 15.92 -1.37 5.37
N ARG A 349 15.09 -1.47 4.32
CA ARG A 349 14.72 -2.77 3.70
C ARG A 349 15.67 -3.17 2.57
N PHE A 350 16.08 -2.20 1.75
CA PHE A 350 16.88 -2.42 0.54
C PHE A 350 18.16 -1.57 0.55
N GLU A 351 19.21 -2.08 -0.08
CA GLU A 351 20.51 -1.43 -0.16
C GLU A 351 20.71 -0.76 -1.53
N ARG A 352 21.58 0.26 -1.60
CA ARG A 352 22.01 0.96 -2.82
C ARG A 352 20.86 1.45 -3.73
N ILE A 353 19.72 1.83 -3.14
CA ILE A 353 18.51 2.27 -3.84
C ILE A 353 18.83 3.47 -4.75
N ASN A 354 18.59 3.34 -6.07
CA ASN A 354 18.89 4.37 -7.08
C ASN A 354 20.34 4.90 -7.11
N GLN A 355 21.32 4.11 -6.66
CA GLN A 355 22.74 4.50 -6.68
C GLN A 355 23.52 4.01 -7.92
N HIS A 356 22.85 3.51 -8.97
CA HIS A 356 23.54 3.01 -10.17
C HIS A 356 23.95 4.13 -11.13
N PRO A 357 25.05 4.01 -11.91
CA PRO A 357 25.57 5.11 -12.73
C PRO A 357 24.58 5.70 -13.73
N SER A 358 23.71 4.86 -14.32
CA SER A 358 22.70 5.26 -15.31
C SER A 358 21.36 5.69 -14.68
N ALA A 359 21.33 6.10 -13.41
CA ALA A 359 20.08 6.37 -12.68
C ALA A 359 19.41 7.68 -13.16
N GLY A 360 18.52 7.55 -14.15
CA GLY A 360 17.68 8.64 -14.62
C GLY A 360 16.60 9.01 -13.59
N SER A 361 16.08 10.23 -13.70
CA SER A 361 15.12 10.85 -12.77
C SER A 361 13.78 10.11 -12.60
N TYR A 362 13.52 9.08 -13.41
CA TYR A 362 12.33 8.22 -13.37
C TYR A 362 12.64 6.73 -13.13
N SER A 363 13.86 6.42 -12.69
CA SER A 363 14.25 5.03 -12.37
C SER A 363 13.85 4.64 -10.95
N PHE A 364 13.48 3.37 -10.76
CA PHE A 364 13.51 2.71 -9.46
C PHE A 364 14.37 1.46 -9.57
N SER A 365 15.37 1.36 -8.70
CA SER A 365 16.34 0.27 -8.69
C SER A 365 16.82 -0.02 -7.27
N ILE A 366 17.18 -1.28 -7.04
CA ILE A 366 17.78 -1.75 -5.78
C ILE A 366 19.12 -2.42 -6.06
N GLY A 367 20.06 -2.28 -5.13
CA GLY A 367 21.29 -3.06 -5.14
C GLY A 367 20.99 -4.52 -4.87
N ILE A 368 21.56 -5.41 -5.67
CA ILE A 368 21.57 -6.85 -5.39
C ILE A 368 22.66 -7.11 -4.34
N THR A 369 22.30 -7.78 -3.25
CA THR A 369 23.22 -8.08 -2.13
C THR A 369 23.90 -9.44 -2.28
N GLU A 370 23.53 -10.23 -3.28
CA GLU A 370 24.23 -11.48 -3.64
C GLU A 370 25.34 -11.22 -4.67
N VAL A 371 26.43 -11.99 -4.60
CA VAL A 371 27.47 -11.97 -5.64
C VAL A 371 27.06 -12.82 -6.84
N LEU A 372 26.36 -12.19 -7.79
CA LEU A 372 26.05 -12.82 -9.08
C LEU A 372 27.33 -13.00 -9.91
N ASN A 373 27.59 -14.25 -10.34
CA ASN A 373 28.70 -14.60 -11.21
C ASN A 373 28.28 -14.46 -12.69
N THR A 374 29.04 -13.70 -13.47
CA THR A 374 28.83 -13.52 -14.91
C THR A 374 29.70 -14.48 -15.72
N ASN A 375 29.09 -15.17 -16.68
CA ASN A 375 29.80 -15.97 -17.68
C ASN A 375 30.35 -15.04 -18.79
N LEU A 376 31.67 -14.90 -18.81
CA LEU A 376 32.40 -14.10 -19.79
C LEU A 376 33.35 -14.97 -20.60
N VAL A 377 33.31 -14.82 -21.93
CA VAL A 377 34.22 -15.51 -22.85
C VAL A 377 35.16 -14.50 -23.50
N LEU A 378 36.46 -14.77 -23.40
CA LEU A 378 37.53 -14.00 -24.01
C LEU A 378 38.14 -14.82 -25.16
N GLU A 379 38.12 -14.29 -26.38
CA GLU A 379 38.94 -14.79 -27.49
C GLU A 379 40.20 -13.93 -27.58
N LEU A 380 41.37 -14.57 -27.43
CA LEU A 380 42.68 -13.92 -27.42
C LEU A 380 43.51 -14.39 -28.61
N SER A 381 44.12 -13.42 -29.29
CA SER A 381 45.06 -13.66 -30.39
C SER A 381 46.46 -13.88 -29.82
N ALA A 382 46.61 -14.98 -29.07
CA ALA A 382 47.80 -15.35 -28.31
C ALA A 382 48.18 -16.83 -28.53
N ASN A 383 49.39 -17.21 -28.12
CA ASN A 383 49.89 -18.58 -28.24
C ASN A 383 49.43 -19.44 -27.06
N ASP A 384 49.50 -18.92 -25.85
CA ASP A 384 48.96 -19.49 -24.62
C ASP A 384 48.62 -18.40 -23.59
N VAL A 385 48.09 -18.77 -22.41
CA VAL A 385 47.82 -17.83 -21.30
C VAL A 385 48.12 -18.43 -19.93
N GLU A 386 48.66 -17.60 -19.03
CA GLU A 386 48.85 -17.90 -17.61
C GLU A 386 47.83 -17.14 -16.75
N TYR A 387 47.52 -17.66 -15.57
CA TYR A 387 46.61 -17.05 -14.60
C TYR A 387 47.37 -16.73 -13.32
N VAL A 388 47.47 -15.44 -12.98
CA VAL A 388 48.25 -14.93 -11.86
C VAL A 388 47.29 -14.23 -10.91
N TYR A 389 46.90 -14.93 -9.85
CA TYR A 389 46.12 -14.40 -8.74
C TYR A 389 47.03 -13.99 -7.58
N GLN A 390 46.55 -13.05 -6.77
CA GLN A 390 47.22 -12.57 -5.58
C GLN A 390 46.60 -13.20 -4.33
N ARG A 391 47.45 -13.53 -3.35
CA ARG A 391 47.09 -14.14 -2.07
C ARG A 391 47.77 -13.34 -0.94
N SER A 392 46.99 -12.92 0.04
CA SER A 392 47.47 -12.26 1.27
C SER A 392 46.85 -12.93 2.50
N PRO A 393 47.54 -12.98 3.65
CA PRO A 393 46.90 -13.35 4.90
C PRO A 393 45.83 -12.33 5.29
N GLY A 394 44.80 -12.78 6.00
CA GLY A 394 43.71 -11.93 6.49
C GLY A 394 43.32 -12.34 7.91
N LYS A 395 42.71 -11.43 8.66
CA LYS A 395 42.29 -11.66 10.04
C LYS A 395 40.91 -11.06 10.32
N ILE A 396 40.13 -11.74 11.16
CA ILE A 396 38.89 -11.23 11.75
C ILE A 396 39.27 -10.35 12.96
N ILE A 397 38.84 -9.09 12.94
CA ILE A 397 39.04 -8.13 14.04
C ILE A 397 37.94 -8.31 15.10
N SER A 398 36.70 -8.48 14.67
CA SER A 398 35.55 -8.60 15.56
C SER A 398 34.37 -9.31 14.89
N VAL A 399 33.56 -9.94 15.74
CA VAL A 399 32.23 -10.48 15.41
C VAL A 399 31.27 -9.91 16.46
N SER A 400 30.18 -9.28 16.02
CA SER A 400 29.16 -8.69 16.89
C SER A 400 27.78 -9.13 16.44
N VAL A 401 26.99 -9.66 17.38
CA VAL A 401 25.58 -10.02 17.15
C VAL A 401 24.77 -9.42 18.30
N PRO A 402 23.93 -8.39 18.06
CA PRO A 402 23.06 -7.85 19.10
C PRO A 402 21.95 -8.87 19.46
N THR A 403 21.45 -8.81 20.70
CA THR A 403 20.26 -9.58 21.10
C THR A 403 19.03 -9.08 20.34
N PHE A 404 18.25 -10.01 19.79
CA PHE A 404 17.03 -9.73 19.02
C PHE A 404 15.91 -10.73 19.38
N GLU A 405 14.70 -10.42 18.95
CA GLU A 405 13.51 -11.24 19.20
C GLU A 405 13.37 -12.35 18.15
N ALA A 406 13.11 -13.58 18.58
CA ALA A 406 12.93 -14.71 17.69
C ALA A 406 11.63 -14.60 16.86
N LEU A 407 11.69 -15.07 15.61
CA LEU A 407 10.60 -15.12 14.60
C LEU A 407 9.93 -13.79 14.19
N THR A 408 9.86 -12.77 15.04
CA THR A 408 9.33 -11.44 14.67
C THR A 408 10.34 -10.61 13.86
N GLN A 409 11.62 -10.91 14.01
CA GLN A 409 12.76 -10.15 13.52
C GLN A 409 13.88 -11.10 13.04
N PHE A 410 14.82 -10.57 12.25
CA PHE A 410 16.08 -11.23 11.94
C PHE A 410 17.23 -10.53 12.67
N GLY A 411 18.20 -11.30 13.14
CA GLY A 411 19.44 -10.75 13.70
C GLY A 411 20.37 -10.25 12.60
N VAL A 412 21.32 -9.40 12.95
CA VAL A 412 22.40 -9.00 12.03
C VAL A 412 23.75 -9.28 12.70
N ALA A 413 24.45 -10.30 12.20
CA ALA A 413 25.85 -10.53 12.56
C ALA A 413 26.73 -9.58 11.76
N ILE A 414 27.46 -8.71 12.46
CA ILE A 414 28.42 -7.76 11.91
C ILE A 414 29.83 -8.32 12.13
N ILE A 415 30.55 -8.56 11.04
CA ILE A 415 31.89 -9.17 11.07
C ILE A 415 32.87 -8.20 10.41
N THR A 416 33.90 -7.78 11.15
CA THR A 416 34.95 -6.89 10.63
C THR A 416 36.21 -7.70 10.36
N THR A 417 36.71 -7.62 9.13
CA THR A 417 37.89 -8.33 8.62
C THR A 417 38.96 -7.34 8.17
N LYS A 418 40.23 -7.77 8.15
CA LYS A 418 41.37 -6.98 7.68
C LYS A 418 42.34 -7.82 6.87
N ASN A 419 42.85 -7.28 5.76
CA ASN A 419 44.02 -7.81 5.06
C ASN A 419 45.30 -7.43 5.83
N THR A 420 46.11 -8.42 6.19
CA THR A 420 47.37 -8.24 6.93
C THR A 420 48.62 -8.42 6.07
N GLY A 421 48.44 -8.71 4.77
CA GLY A 421 49.51 -8.80 3.77
C GLY A 421 49.77 -7.49 3.01
N GLU A 422 50.65 -7.60 2.02
CA GLU A 422 51.19 -6.49 1.24
C GLU A 422 50.56 -6.33 -0.16
N VAL A 423 49.74 -7.29 -0.61
CA VAL A 423 49.01 -7.23 -1.90
C VAL A 423 47.49 -7.27 -1.70
N GLU A 424 46.76 -6.67 -2.65
CA GLU A 424 45.30 -6.79 -2.76
C GLU A 424 44.96 -8.24 -3.13
N ALA A 425 44.01 -8.85 -2.42
CA ALA A 425 43.70 -10.26 -2.56
C ALA A 425 42.21 -10.55 -2.35
N SER A 426 41.73 -11.66 -2.91
CA SER A 426 40.39 -12.19 -2.69
C SER A 426 40.34 -13.09 -1.46
N TYR A 427 39.22 -13.01 -0.75
CA TYR A 427 38.90 -13.77 0.45
C TYR A 427 37.44 -14.22 0.40
N SER A 428 37.13 -15.20 1.23
CA SER A 428 35.77 -15.71 1.38
C SER A 428 35.39 -15.87 2.84
N LEU A 429 34.20 -15.40 3.22
CA LEU A 429 33.74 -15.36 4.60
C LEU A 429 32.47 -16.21 4.75
N THR A 430 32.59 -17.25 5.57
CA THR A 430 31.47 -18.09 5.98
C THR A 430 31.15 -17.83 7.45
N PHE A 431 29.87 -17.92 7.80
CA PHE A 431 29.40 -17.84 9.19
C PHE A 431 28.48 -19.01 9.47
N ASN A 432 29.00 -20.02 10.17
CA ASN A 432 28.30 -21.27 10.43
C ASN A 432 27.73 -21.26 11.86
N CYS A 433 26.52 -21.77 12.05
CA CYS A 433 25.75 -21.67 13.29
C CYS A 433 25.18 -23.01 13.76
N SER A 434 24.74 -23.05 15.02
CA SER A 434 23.89 -24.12 15.56
C SER A 434 22.62 -24.37 14.72
N LYS A 435 22.12 -25.61 14.74
CA LYS A 435 21.12 -26.18 13.80
C LYS A 435 19.80 -25.41 13.65
N ASP A 436 19.44 -24.58 14.63
CA ASP A 436 18.17 -23.85 14.69
C ASP A 436 18.27 -22.43 14.11
N ILE A 437 19.30 -22.17 13.30
CA ILE A 437 19.48 -20.96 12.50
C ILE A 437 19.58 -21.37 11.03
N THR A 438 18.82 -20.71 10.16
CA THR A 438 18.83 -20.94 8.71
C THR A 438 20.24 -20.77 8.15
N LEU A 439 20.66 -21.69 7.29
CA LEU A 439 21.95 -21.62 6.59
C LEU A 439 22.07 -20.33 5.78
N MET A 440 23.28 -19.80 5.72
CA MET A 440 23.60 -18.50 5.13
C MET A 440 24.64 -18.64 4.03
N GLU A 441 24.53 -17.81 3.01
CA GLU A 441 25.41 -17.81 1.85
C GLU A 441 26.83 -17.33 2.20
N GLU A 442 27.81 -17.89 1.51
CA GLU A 442 29.22 -17.53 1.64
C GLU A 442 29.46 -16.15 0.98
N GLN A 443 29.90 -15.16 1.78
CA GLN A 443 30.14 -13.80 1.28
C GLN A 443 31.60 -13.59 0.92
N PHE A 444 31.84 -13.20 -0.33
CA PHE A 444 33.17 -12.88 -0.80
C PHE A 444 33.56 -11.41 -0.52
N LEU A 445 34.86 -11.19 -0.37
CA LEU A 445 35.47 -9.86 -0.26
C LEU A 445 36.85 -9.81 -0.92
N ILE A 446 37.14 -8.74 -1.65
CA ILE A 446 38.52 -8.31 -1.93
C ILE A 446 38.88 -7.24 -0.90
N MET A 447 40.12 -7.29 -0.40
CA MET A 447 40.67 -6.28 0.51
C MET A 447 42.06 -5.84 0.03
N LYS A 448 42.30 -4.53 -0.01
CA LYS A 448 43.62 -3.94 -0.23
C LYS A 448 44.55 -4.13 0.96
N PRO A 449 45.87 -3.96 0.80
CA PRO A 449 46.83 -4.05 1.90
C PRO A 449 46.42 -3.14 3.06
N ASN A 450 46.35 -3.69 4.27
CA ASN A 450 45.85 -3.02 5.48
C ASN A 450 44.39 -2.52 5.48
N GLU A 451 43.60 -2.75 4.43
CA GLU A 451 42.18 -2.38 4.39
C GLU A 451 41.36 -3.18 5.41
N ILE A 452 40.36 -2.52 6.00
CA ILE A 452 39.42 -3.09 6.96
C ILE A 452 38.03 -3.07 6.32
N THR A 453 37.45 -4.25 6.11
CA THR A 453 36.13 -4.41 5.48
C THR A 453 35.17 -5.08 6.45
N THR A 454 33.97 -4.53 6.57
CA THR A 454 32.88 -5.08 7.39
C THR A 454 31.83 -5.75 6.50
N ARG A 455 31.34 -6.91 6.93
CA ARG A 455 30.26 -7.68 6.30
C ARG A 455 29.12 -7.92 7.29
N SER A 456 27.91 -8.06 6.77
CA SER A 456 26.69 -8.25 7.54
C SER A 456 25.93 -9.50 7.06
N PHE A 457 25.52 -10.36 7.99
CA PHE A 457 24.73 -11.55 7.71
C PHE A 457 23.39 -11.49 8.46
N LYS A 458 22.30 -11.85 7.78
CA LYS A 458 20.94 -11.84 8.35
C LYS A 458 20.64 -13.20 8.98
N LEU A 459 20.46 -13.23 10.30
CA LEU A 459 20.26 -14.43 11.09
C LEU A 459 18.77 -14.71 11.28
N TYR A 460 18.29 -15.86 10.81
CA TYR A 460 16.90 -16.29 10.95
C TYR A 460 16.84 -17.52 11.88
N PRO A 461 16.42 -17.37 13.15
CA PRO A 461 16.18 -18.51 14.03
C PRO A 461 14.88 -19.24 13.64
N SER A 462 14.82 -20.56 13.85
CA SER A 462 13.64 -21.39 13.58
C SER A 462 12.80 -21.71 14.83
N ASN A 463 13.29 -21.37 16.02
CA ASN A 463 12.66 -21.59 17.32
C ASN A 463 12.03 -20.29 17.85
N ASP A 464 10.83 -20.36 18.45
CA ASP A 464 10.13 -19.24 19.10
C ASP A 464 10.67 -18.92 20.50
N GLN A 465 11.35 -19.87 21.15
CA GLN A 465 11.81 -19.74 22.53
C GLN A 465 13.14 -18.99 22.66
N ALA A 466 13.29 -18.27 23.78
CA ALA A 466 14.52 -17.55 24.15
C ALA A 466 15.69 -18.53 24.27
N SER A 467 16.61 -18.48 23.31
CA SER A 467 17.64 -19.51 23.11
C SER A 467 19.03 -18.89 23.06
N LYS A 468 20.06 -19.70 23.34
CA LYS A 468 21.47 -19.32 23.19
C LYS A 468 22.08 -20.06 22.01
N TYR A 469 22.67 -19.32 21.10
CA TYR A 469 23.23 -19.84 19.86
C TYR A 469 24.73 -19.62 19.81
N PHE A 470 25.44 -20.53 19.16
CA PHE A 470 26.87 -20.49 18.94
C PHE A 470 27.13 -20.49 17.43
N CYS A 471 28.00 -19.58 16.97
CA CYS A 471 28.39 -19.50 15.57
C CYS A 471 29.88 -19.22 15.42
N ALA A 472 30.48 -19.72 14.34
CA ALA A 472 31.87 -19.47 13.96
C ALA A 472 31.93 -18.69 12.64
N ALA A 473 32.54 -17.51 12.69
CA ALA A 473 33.03 -16.81 11.53
C ALA A 473 34.34 -17.48 11.08
N ILE A 474 34.42 -17.86 9.80
CA ILE A 474 35.58 -18.54 9.21
C ILE A 474 35.97 -17.78 7.95
N LEU A 475 37.16 -17.19 7.97
CA LEU A 475 37.74 -16.44 6.86
C LEU A 475 38.69 -17.36 6.08
N LYS A 476 38.49 -17.43 4.76
CA LYS A 476 39.30 -18.16 3.81
C LYS A 476 40.07 -17.21 2.90
N ASP A 477 41.24 -17.62 2.43
CA ASP A 477 42.00 -16.91 1.39
C ASP A 477 41.63 -17.36 -0.05
N SER A 478 42.40 -16.86 -1.02
CA SER A 478 42.26 -17.14 -2.45
C SER A 478 42.43 -18.61 -2.83
N ASP A 479 43.06 -19.41 -1.96
CA ASP A 479 43.26 -20.86 -2.13
C ASP A 479 42.13 -21.66 -1.43
N TYR A 480 41.11 -20.96 -0.90
CA TYR A 480 40.03 -21.49 -0.05
C TYR A 480 40.50 -22.09 1.29
N ASN A 481 41.75 -21.83 1.70
CA ASN A 481 42.27 -22.28 2.99
C ASN A 481 41.79 -21.35 4.11
N GLU A 482 41.42 -21.93 5.26
CA GLU A 482 41.08 -21.17 6.47
C GLU A 482 42.32 -20.41 7.00
N VAL A 483 42.23 -19.08 7.02
CA VAL A 483 43.30 -18.20 7.53
C VAL A 483 43.03 -17.66 8.93
N ASP A 484 41.76 -17.52 9.32
CA ASP A 484 41.37 -17.12 10.67
C ASP A 484 39.93 -17.57 11.02
N ARG A 485 39.68 -17.76 12.32
CA ARG A 485 38.40 -18.21 12.86
C ARG A 485 38.07 -17.45 14.13
N ALA A 486 36.85 -16.90 14.20
CA ALA A 486 36.33 -16.21 15.37
C ALA A 486 34.97 -16.81 15.77
N GLU A 487 34.89 -17.37 16.97
CA GLU A 487 33.65 -17.89 17.54
C GLU A 487 32.91 -16.81 18.31
N CYS A 488 31.58 -16.83 18.24
CA CYS A 488 30.71 -15.93 18.98
C CYS A 488 29.51 -16.69 19.58
N GLN A 489 29.05 -16.22 20.74
CA GLN A 489 27.81 -16.66 21.35
C GLN A 489 26.85 -15.48 21.40
N PHE A 490 25.58 -15.71 21.06
CA PHE A 490 24.51 -14.72 21.25
C PHE A 490 23.26 -15.38 21.80
N ALA A 491 22.25 -14.57 22.13
CA ALA A 491 20.95 -15.03 22.60
C ALA A 491 19.82 -14.31 21.86
N THR A 492 18.67 -14.97 21.76
CA THR A 492 17.39 -14.35 21.36
C THR A 492 16.47 -14.20 22.55
N THR A 493 15.57 -13.21 22.51
CA THR A 493 14.37 -13.21 23.34
C THR A 493 13.28 -14.05 22.68
N ALA A 494 12.36 -14.58 23.49
CA ALA A 494 11.22 -15.35 22.97
C ALA A 494 10.28 -14.46 22.15
N THR A 495 9.58 -15.05 21.19
CA THR A 495 8.55 -14.41 20.37
C THR A 495 7.39 -13.92 21.26
N VAL A 496 7.07 -12.62 21.20
CA VAL A 496 5.86 -12.09 21.86
C VAL A 496 4.65 -12.37 20.97
N LEU A 497 3.97 -13.48 21.24
CA LEU A 497 2.74 -13.87 20.55
C LEU A 497 1.58 -12.94 20.96
N ASP A 498 1.18 -12.05 20.06
CA ASP A 498 0.00 -11.20 20.21
C ASP A 498 -1.27 -11.95 19.74
N ASN A 499 -2.15 -12.29 20.68
CA ASN A 499 -3.48 -12.86 20.40
C ASN A 499 -4.47 -11.81 19.84
N GLY A 500 -4.04 -10.55 19.73
CA GLY A 500 -4.86 -9.42 19.31
C GLY A 500 -6.00 -9.12 20.28
N THR A 501 -7.01 -8.42 19.77
CA THR A 501 -8.21 -8.04 20.55
C THR A 501 -9.17 -9.20 20.84
N GLN A 502 -8.88 -10.42 20.39
CA GLN A 502 -9.75 -11.59 20.57
C GLN A 502 -9.69 -12.17 21.99
N GLY A 503 -8.63 -11.87 22.74
CA GLY A 503 -8.47 -12.25 24.14
C GLY A 503 -8.22 -13.75 24.36
N MET A 504 -8.36 -14.20 25.61
CA MET A 504 -8.36 -15.63 25.92
C MET A 504 -9.65 -16.26 25.38
N PRO A 505 -9.61 -17.50 24.83
CA PRO A 505 -10.82 -18.19 24.41
C PRO A 505 -11.79 -18.30 25.59
N PHE A 506 -13.05 -17.93 25.38
CA PHE A 506 -14.08 -17.95 26.42
C PHE A 506 -14.29 -19.39 26.93
N GLN A 507 -13.68 -19.72 28.06
CA GLN A 507 -14.01 -20.91 28.82
C GLN A 507 -15.34 -20.63 29.54
N PRO A 508 -16.43 -21.34 29.19
CA PRO A 508 -17.66 -21.25 29.97
C PRO A 508 -17.35 -21.74 31.39
N PRO A 509 -17.91 -21.10 32.45
CA PRO A 509 -17.55 -21.44 33.82
C PRO A 509 -17.98 -22.87 34.16
N GLU A 510 -16.99 -23.75 34.37
CA GLU A 510 -17.23 -25.08 34.93
C GLU A 510 -17.63 -24.95 36.40
N THR A 511 -18.93 -24.88 36.70
CA THR A 511 -19.53 -25.60 37.84
C THR A 511 -21.06 -25.54 37.92
N SER A 512 -21.66 -26.71 38.16
CA SER A 512 -22.88 -26.93 38.97
C SER A 512 -24.06 -25.92 38.87
N LEU A 513 -24.82 -25.95 37.77
CA LEU A 513 -26.17 -25.36 37.73
C LEU A 513 -27.12 -25.98 38.79
N ASN A 514 -26.87 -27.23 39.20
CA ASN A 514 -27.69 -27.99 40.15
C ASN A 514 -27.59 -27.50 41.61
N GLY A 515 -26.67 -26.59 41.94
CA GLY A 515 -26.48 -26.15 43.35
C GLY A 515 -27.35 -24.97 43.77
N PHE A 516 -27.59 -24.01 42.87
CA PHE A 516 -28.18 -22.72 43.22
C PHE A 516 -29.71 -22.72 43.09
N PHE A 517 -30.25 -23.37 42.04
CA PHE A 517 -31.69 -23.41 41.78
C PHE A 517 -32.44 -24.32 42.75
N ASP A 518 -31.89 -25.49 43.11
CA ASP A 518 -32.47 -26.43 44.08
C ASP A 518 -32.72 -25.79 45.46
N SER A 519 -31.80 -24.90 45.88
CA SER A 519 -31.90 -24.13 47.13
C SER A 519 -32.98 -23.05 47.05
N ILE A 520 -33.10 -22.36 45.91
CA ILE A 520 -34.12 -21.34 45.67
C ILE A 520 -35.50 -21.97 45.55
N GLU A 521 -35.67 -23.08 44.83
CA GLU A 521 -36.96 -23.75 44.63
C GLU A 521 -37.53 -24.28 45.96
N ASN A 522 -36.70 -24.88 46.82
CA ASN A 522 -37.12 -25.31 48.16
C ASN A 522 -37.49 -24.14 49.09
N LEU A 523 -36.88 -22.95 48.91
CA LEU A 523 -37.26 -21.73 49.62
C LEU A 523 -38.55 -21.12 49.07
N TRP A 524 -38.71 -21.07 47.75
CA TRP A 524 -39.86 -20.49 47.07
C TRP A 524 -41.12 -21.33 47.31
N ASN A 525 -41.04 -22.66 47.25
CA ASN A 525 -42.15 -23.56 47.57
C ASN A 525 -42.58 -23.47 49.04
N LYS A 526 -41.65 -23.22 49.99
CA LYS A 526 -41.99 -22.95 51.41
C LYS A 526 -42.61 -21.57 51.62
N LEU A 527 -42.13 -20.55 50.92
CA LEU A 527 -42.75 -19.22 50.93
C LEU A 527 -44.15 -19.24 50.31
N TRP A 528 -44.36 -19.96 49.21
CA TRP A 528 -45.63 -19.99 48.49
C TRP A 528 -46.68 -20.85 49.20
N THR A 529 -46.30 -21.96 49.83
CA THR A 529 -47.20 -22.68 50.77
C THR A 529 -47.57 -21.81 51.97
N SER A 530 -46.60 -21.16 52.62
CA SER A 530 -46.89 -20.21 53.72
C SER A 530 -47.82 -19.06 53.29
N LEU A 531 -47.61 -18.48 52.11
CA LEU A 531 -48.44 -17.37 51.62
C LEU A 531 -49.84 -17.82 51.20
N THR A 532 -49.99 -19.03 50.65
CA THR A 532 -51.31 -19.57 50.28
C THR A 532 -52.11 -20.05 51.49
N GLU A 533 -51.47 -20.59 52.54
CA GLU A 533 -52.16 -20.86 53.81
C GLU A 533 -52.63 -19.56 54.48
N PHE A 534 -51.80 -18.51 54.46
CA PHE A 534 -52.13 -17.18 54.96
C PHE A 534 -53.29 -16.52 54.18
N MET A 535 -53.28 -16.59 52.84
CA MET A 535 -54.33 -16.01 51.99
C MET A 535 -55.63 -16.82 51.93
N THR A 536 -55.60 -18.15 52.08
CA THR A 536 -56.81 -18.98 51.97
C THR A 536 -57.58 -19.17 53.28
N GLY A 537 -56.99 -18.80 54.43
CA GLY A 537 -57.69 -18.71 55.71
C GLY A 537 -58.28 -20.03 56.22
N ARG A 538 -57.77 -21.19 55.77
CA ARG A 538 -58.35 -22.52 56.03
C ARG A 538 -58.44 -22.88 57.52
N THR A 539 -57.60 -22.30 58.38
CA THR A 539 -57.63 -22.48 59.84
C THR A 539 -58.72 -21.64 60.54
N CYS A 540 -59.06 -20.45 60.01
CA CYS A 540 -60.01 -19.53 60.66
C CYS A 540 -61.49 -19.90 60.36
N ARG A 541 -61.75 -20.65 59.26
CA ARG A 541 -63.11 -20.87 58.71
C ARG A 541 -63.92 -22.03 59.33
N GLN A 542 -63.41 -22.73 60.34
CA GLN A 542 -64.12 -23.85 61.00
C GLN A 542 -64.46 -23.62 62.50
N LYS A 543 -64.19 -22.43 63.07
CA LYS A 543 -64.47 -22.16 64.51
C LYS A 543 -65.21 -20.86 64.85
N CYS A 544 -65.32 -19.88 63.95
CA CYS A 544 -66.11 -18.65 64.19
C CYS A 544 -67.37 -18.61 63.31
N SER A 545 -68.56 -18.67 63.91
CA SER A 545 -69.84 -18.71 63.19
C SER A 545 -70.52 -17.33 63.09
N GLY A 546 -69.88 -16.37 62.41
CA GLY A 546 -70.49 -15.07 62.13
C GLY A 546 -69.52 -14.00 61.61
N PHE A 547 -70.00 -13.16 60.70
CA PHE A 547 -69.21 -12.07 60.08
C PHE A 547 -68.90 -10.91 61.06
N PHE A 548 -69.62 -10.83 62.18
CA PHE A 548 -69.52 -9.75 63.17
C PHE A 548 -69.09 -10.20 64.58
N ASP A 549 -68.58 -11.43 64.73
CA ASP A 549 -67.95 -11.84 66.00
C ASP A 549 -66.49 -11.36 66.06
N PHE A 550 -66.34 -10.08 66.43
CA PHE A 550 -65.04 -9.44 66.63
C PHE A 550 -64.22 -10.09 67.75
N LYS A 551 -64.86 -10.74 68.73
CA LYS A 551 -64.17 -11.37 69.86
C LYS A 551 -63.47 -12.65 69.42
N CYS A 552 -64.12 -13.44 68.56
CA CYS A 552 -63.52 -14.61 67.92
C CYS A 552 -62.36 -14.23 66.98
N HIS A 553 -62.48 -13.12 66.23
CA HIS A 553 -61.44 -12.70 65.27
C HIS A 553 -60.19 -12.10 65.92
N ILE A 554 -60.32 -11.29 66.98
CA ILE A 554 -59.17 -10.68 67.67
C ILE A 554 -58.29 -11.74 68.35
N GLN A 555 -58.88 -12.81 68.88
CA GLN A 555 -58.14 -13.86 69.60
C GLN A 555 -57.28 -14.77 68.69
N TYR A 556 -57.52 -14.78 67.37
CA TYR A 556 -56.82 -15.64 66.40
C TYR A 556 -56.07 -14.88 65.27
N VAL A 557 -55.97 -13.54 65.36
CA VAL A 557 -55.09 -12.70 64.51
C VAL A 557 -55.36 -12.81 62.98
N CYS A 558 -56.60 -13.08 62.58
CA CYS A 558 -57.00 -13.16 61.16
C CYS A 558 -57.26 -11.76 60.54
N LEU A 559 -56.19 -10.94 60.35
CA LEU A 559 -56.30 -9.49 60.04
C LEU A 559 -55.52 -9.00 58.79
N SER A 560 -55.33 -9.86 57.78
CA SER A 560 -54.43 -9.61 56.63
C SER A 560 -54.77 -8.41 55.72
N TRP A 561 -55.99 -7.89 55.70
CA TRP A 561 -56.45 -7.02 54.59
C TRP A 561 -56.10 -5.53 54.74
N VAL A 562 -55.88 -5.04 55.97
CA VAL A 562 -55.72 -3.59 56.23
C VAL A 562 -54.35 -3.06 55.76
N MET A 563 -53.29 -3.87 55.87
CA MET A 563 -51.92 -3.45 55.51
C MET A 563 -51.71 -3.26 54.01
N MET A 564 -52.36 -4.08 53.17
CA MET A 564 -52.20 -4.02 51.71
C MET A 564 -52.71 -2.69 51.10
N PHE A 565 -53.78 -2.15 51.66
CA PHE A 565 -54.39 -0.91 51.14
C PHE A 565 -53.52 0.34 51.42
N GLY A 566 -52.79 0.35 52.55
CA GLY A 566 -51.87 1.44 52.90
C GLY A 566 -50.65 1.52 51.98
N LEU A 567 -50.05 0.38 51.63
CA LEU A 567 -48.88 0.33 50.74
C LEU A 567 -49.21 0.78 49.31
N PHE A 568 -50.40 0.45 48.79
CA PHE A 568 -50.80 0.81 47.43
C PHE A 568 -50.94 2.33 47.23
N LEU A 569 -51.44 3.04 48.26
CA LEU A 569 -51.56 4.51 48.26
C LEU A 569 -50.21 5.24 48.32
N ALA A 570 -49.17 4.61 48.88
CA ALA A 570 -47.84 5.22 49.02
C ALA A 570 -47.01 5.20 47.72
N ILE A 571 -47.30 4.28 46.80
CA ILE A 571 -46.53 4.08 45.55
C ILE A 571 -47.00 5.02 44.43
N PHE A 572 -48.28 5.36 44.38
CA PHE A 572 -48.85 6.16 43.29
C PHE A 572 -48.19 7.55 43.10
N PRO A 573 -47.85 8.32 44.17
CA PRO A 573 -47.18 9.61 44.01
C PRO A 573 -45.74 9.50 43.49
N THR A 574 -44.99 8.47 43.90
CA THR A 574 -43.57 8.34 43.52
C THR A 574 -43.40 7.95 42.06
N VAL A 575 -44.31 7.15 41.51
CA VAL A 575 -44.35 6.82 40.07
C VAL A 575 -44.61 8.07 39.22
N LEU A 576 -45.51 8.97 39.65
CA LEU A 576 -45.78 10.23 38.95
C LEU A 576 -44.56 11.17 38.95
N VAL A 577 -43.84 11.28 40.08
CA VAL A 577 -42.59 12.06 40.15
C VAL A 577 -41.50 11.44 39.27
N LEU A 578 -41.39 10.11 39.22
CA LEU A 578 -40.43 9.42 38.34
C LEU A 578 -40.71 9.68 36.86
N LEU A 579 -41.99 9.59 36.43
CA LEU A 579 -42.41 9.90 35.06
C LEU A 579 -42.09 11.35 34.68
N TRP A 580 -42.33 12.31 35.59
CA TRP A 580 -42.00 13.72 35.37
C TRP A 580 -40.50 13.96 35.21
N LEU A 581 -39.66 13.31 36.02
CA LEU A 581 -38.19 13.39 35.89
C LEU A 581 -37.66 12.73 34.62
N LEU A 582 -38.29 11.64 34.14
CA LEU A 582 -37.93 10.97 32.89
C LEU A 582 -38.30 11.83 31.66
N HIS A 583 -39.47 12.49 31.70
CA HIS A 583 -39.87 13.48 30.71
C HIS A 583 -38.87 14.65 30.64
N GLN A 584 -38.38 15.14 31.78
CA GLN A 584 -37.41 16.24 31.83
C GLN A 584 -36.01 15.87 31.28
N LYS A 585 -35.75 14.60 30.95
CA LYS A 585 -34.49 14.12 30.35
C LYS A 585 -34.61 13.64 28.90
N GLY A 586 -35.73 13.90 28.22
CA GLY A 586 -35.90 13.61 26.79
C GLY A 586 -35.99 12.12 26.43
N LEU A 587 -36.22 11.23 27.42
CA LEU A 587 -36.34 9.79 27.18
C LEU A 587 -37.58 9.43 26.33
N PHE A 588 -38.54 10.34 26.24
CA PHE A 588 -39.78 10.20 25.48
C PHE A 588 -39.76 10.99 24.15
N ASP A 589 -38.68 11.69 23.80
CA ASP A 589 -38.58 12.48 22.55
C ASP A 589 -38.96 11.65 21.30
N PRO A 590 -38.55 10.37 21.14
CA PRO A 590 -38.96 9.55 19.98
C PRO A 590 -40.46 9.23 19.91
N LEU A 591 -41.18 9.34 21.03
CA LEU A 591 -42.65 9.20 21.07
C LEU A 591 -43.37 10.51 20.79
N TYR A 592 -42.72 11.66 21.05
CA TYR A 592 -43.23 12.97 20.65
C TYR A 592 -43.00 13.24 19.17
N ASP A 593 -41.82 12.94 18.63
CA ASP A 593 -41.54 13.04 17.19
C ASP A 593 -42.55 12.19 16.36
N TRP A 594 -42.86 10.96 16.82
CA TRP A 594 -43.88 10.10 16.19
C TRP A 594 -45.31 10.65 16.27
N TRP A 595 -45.61 11.50 17.27
CA TRP A 595 -46.94 12.06 17.48
C TRP A 595 -47.13 13.39 16.73
N ASP A 596 -46.07 14.20 16.60
CA ASP A 596 -46.04 15.38 15.72
C ASP A 596 -46.14 14.97 14.24
N ASP A 597 -45.40 13.93 13.80
CA ASP A 597 -45.50 13.34 12.45
C ASP A 597 -46.93 12.84 12.11
N LEU A 598 -47.72 12.49 13.13
CA LEU A 598 -49.12 12.05 12.98
C LEU A 598 -50.11 13.23 12.86
N LEU A 599 -49.73 14.42 13.33
CA LEU A 599 -50.59 15.62 13.38
C LEU A 599 -50.30 16.58 12.21
N ASP A 600 -49.04 16.77 11.80
CA ASP A 600 -48.66 17.65 10.68
C ASP A 600 -49.20 17.13 9.31
N ALA A 601 -49.61 15.87 9.27
CA ALA A 601 -50.28 15.24 8.12
C ALA A 601 -51.72 15.76 7.86
N ASP A 602 -52.42 16.33 8.86
CA ASP A 602 -53.83 16.71 8.72
C ASP A 602 -54.02 18.21 8.36
N GLU A 603 -53.09 19.10 8.73
CA GLU A 603 -53.18 20.53 8.39
C GLU A 603 -53.06 20.80 6.87
N GLN A 604 -52.27 19.99 6.14
CA GLN A 604 -52.15 20.14 4.68
C GLN A 604 -53.46 19.90 3.92
N ILE A 605 -54.42 19.18 4.53
CA ILE A 605 -55.75 18.91 3.94
C ILE A 605 -56.72 20.10 4.12
N VAL A 606 -56.40 21.04 5.01
CA VAL A 606 -57.29 22.16 5.38
C VAL A 606 -57.03 23.43 4.57
N MET A 607 -55.77 23.73 4.21
CA MET A 607 -55.43 24.97 3.50
C MET A 607 -55.98 25.05 2.07
N ASP A 608 -56.04 23.93 1.33
CA ASP A 608 -56.41 23.92 -0.09
C ASP A 608 -57.93 24.11 -0.35
N LYS A 609 -58.73 24.28 0.71
CA LYS A 609 -60.18 24.57 0.63
C LYS A 609 -60.56 26.03 0.86
N ARG A 610 -59.62 26.92 1.19
CA ARG A 610 -59.94 28.29 1.66
C ARG A 610 -59.74 29.42 0.65
N LYS A 611 -59.51 29.11 -0.63
CA LYS A 611 -59.26 30.10 -1.70
C LYS A 611 -60.42 30.38 -2.67
N THR A 612 -61.63 29.88 -2.38
CA THR A 612 -62.83 30.10 -3.23
C THR A 612 -64.10 30.36 -2.40
N THR A 613 -64.36 31.63 -2.04
CA THR A 613 -65.69 32.33 -2.10
C THR A 613 -65.75 33.60 -1.24
N THR A 614 -65.07 34.65 -1.71
CA THR A 614 -65.46 36.07 -1.62
C THR A 614 -64.94 36.66 -2.93
N ASP A 615 -65.73 37.26 -3.80
CA ASP A 615 -66.75 38.29 -3.52
C ASP A 615 -68.08 38.06 -4.29
N LYS A 616 -69.17 38.78 -3.96
CA LYS A 616 -70.43 38.78 -4.71
C LYS A 616 -71.26 40.08 -4.55
N GLY A 617 -71.12 40.97 -5.52
CA GLY A 617 -72.01 42.09 -5.80
C GLY A 617 -71.45 42.96 -6.94
N HIS A 618 -72.19 43.42 -7.94
CA HIS A 618 -73.61 43.27 -8.26
C HIS A 618 -73.83 43.46 -9.78
N HIS A 619 -74.96 42.96 -10.31
CA HIS A 619 -75.62 43.32 -11.59
C HIS A 619 -74.98 43.02 -13.00
N HIS A 620 -75.70 42.15 -13.71
CA HIS A 620 -76.23 42.28 -15.09
C HIS A 620 -75.37 42.26 -16.40
N ILE A 621 -75.72 41.24 -17.21
CA ILE A 621 -76.11 41.29 -18.65
C ILE A 621 -75.01 41.36 -19.73
N HIS A 622 -75.18 40.47 -20.73
CA HIS A 622 -74.76 40.42 -22.15
C HIS A 622 -73.90 41.58 -22.73
N ASP A 623 -73.00 41.37 -23.71
CA ASP A 623 -73.14 40.43 -24.83
C ASP A 623 -71.84 40.06 -25.60
N SER A 624 -71.95 39.04 -26.48
CA SER A 624 -71.20 38.81 -27.74
C SER A 624 -69.72 38.33 -27.76
N ASN A 625 -69.53 37.15 -28.38
CA ASN A 625 -68.63 36.85 -29.52
C ASN A 625 -67.16 37.37 -29.54
N HIS A 626 -66.09 36.57 -29.73
CA HIS A 626 -65.80 35.62 -30.81
C HIS A 626 -64.47 34.82 -30.57
N HIS A 627 -64.32 33.68 -31.27
CA HIS A 627 -63.12 33.07 -31.93
C HIS A 627 -61.67 33.45 -31.52
N LYS A 628 -60.66 32.54 -31.54
CA LYS A 628 -60.51 31.23 -32.22
C LYS A 628 -59.29 30.44 -31.67
N GLN A 629 -59.29 29.10 -31.85
CA GLN A 629 -58.17 28.19 -32.22
C GLN A 629 -56.72 28.38 -31.65
N GLU A 630 -55.95 27.35 -31.26
CA GLU A 630 -56.18 25.89 -31.18
C GLU A 630 -55.02 25.15 -30.43
N PHE A 631 -55.26 23.93 -29.92
CA PHE A 631 -54.28 22.96 -29.36
C PHE A 631 -53.47 23.38 -28.10
N ARG A 632 -52.98 22.46 -27.24
CA ARG A 632 -53.06 20.98 -27.19
C ARG A 632 -53.23 20.50 -25.72
N ARG A 633 -53.75 19.28 -25.53
CA ARG A 633 -54.21 18.73 -24.23
C ARG A 633 -53.07 18.19 -23.34
N PRO A 634 -53.28 18.17 -22.01
CA PRO A 634 -53.02 17.01 -21.15
C PRO A 634 -54.31 16.29 -20.73
N ASN A 635 -54.22 15.00 -20.40
CA ASN A 635 -55.34 14.21 -19.83
C ASN A 635 -55.26 14.19 -18.29
N TYR A 636 -56.40 14.02 -17.62
CA TYR A 636 -56.48 13.60 -16.22
C TYR A 636 -57.55 12.51 -16.05
N ASN A 637 -57.33 11.58 -15.12
CA ASN A 637 -58.28 10.53 -14.76
C ASN A 637 -59.24 11.00 -13.65
N ALA A 638 -60.53 10.65 -13.73
CA ALA A 638 -61.43 10.60 -12.58
C ALA A 638 -62.54 9.56 -12.77
N ARG A 639 -62.89 8.84 -11.69
CA ARG A 639 -63.94 7.79 -11.61
C ARG A 639 -65.31 8.41 -11.26
N TYR A 640 -66.43 7.71 -11.47
CA TYR A 640 -67.37 7.40 -10.36
C TYR A 640 -68.59 6.48 -10.68
N ARG A 641 -68.85 5.49 -9.80
CA ARG A 641 -70.14 5.08 -9.14
C ARG A 641 -69.98 3.64 -8.55
N ARG A 642 -70.20 3.38 -7.24
CA ARG A 642 -71.44 3.33 -6.39
C ARG A 642 -72.32 2.09 -6.69
N ARG A 643 -73.04 1.43 -5.75
CA ARG A 643 -73.32 1.56 -4.27
C ARG A 643 -72.69 0.33 -3.51
N THR A 644 -72.90 -0.10 -2.25
CA THR A 644 -73.57 0.26 -0.93
C THR A 644 -72.84 -0.61 0.14
N ALA A 645 -72.70 -0.38 1.45
CA ALA A 645 -73.32 0.47 2.50
C ALA A 645 -74.65 -0.05 3.13
N TYR A 646 -74.59 -0.72 4.31
CA TYR A 646 -75.14 -0.26 5.63
C TYR A 646 -74.93 -1.29 6.78
N GLU A 647 -74.48 -0.79 7.94
CA GLU A 647 -74.85 -1.04 9.37
C GLU A 647 -75.62 -2.31 9.84
N HIS A 648 -75.59 -2.79 11.10
CA HIS A 648 -74.91 -2.42 12.38
C HIS A 648 -75.09 -3.57 13.43
N LYS A 649 -74.09 -3.87 14.29
CA LYS A 649 -74.19 -4.02 15.78
C LYS A 649 -72.95 -4.63 16.46
N LEU A 650 -72.89 -4.58 17.80
CA LEU A 650 -71.75 -4.93 18.65
C LEU A 650 -71.93 -6.25 19.44
N LYS A 651 -70.81 -6.71 20.02
CA LYS A 651 -70.58 -7.05 21.46
C LYS A 651 -70.54 -8.53 21.92
N HIS A 652 -69.52 -8.79 22.77
CA HIS A 652 -69.39 -9.88 23.78
C HIS A 652 -69.20 -11.35 23.26
N SER A 653 -68.60 -12.31 23.99
CA SER A 653 -67.51 -12.25 25.01
C SER A 653 -67.00 -13.64 25.48
N GLY A 654 -65.69 -13.90 25.37
CA GLY A 654 -64.84 -14.66 26.34
C GLY A 654 -65.04 -16.16 26.64
N ARG A 655 -64.07 -16.71 27.40
CA ARG A 655 -64.07 -17.98 28.19
C ARG A 655 -63.93 -19.30 27.37
N SER A 656 -63.27 -20.40 27.79
CA SER A 656 -62.13 -20.73 28.72
C SER A 656 -61.97 -22.28 28.76
N SER A 657 -60.83 -22.82 29.26
CA SER A 657 -60.67 -24.16 29.87
C SER A 657 -60.23 -25.36 29.00
N ASP A 658 -58.90 -25.55 28.91
CA ASP A 658 -58.08 -26.64 29.50
C ASP A 658 -58.32 -28.16 29.27
N TYR A 659 -57.22 -28.93 29.44
CA TYR A 659 -56.98 -30.39 29.54
C TYR A 659 -56.65 -31.20 28.25
N PHE A 660 -55.89 -32.32 28.30
CA PHE A 660 -54.59 -32.69 28.95
C PHE A 660 -54.10 -34.06 28.37
N ASP A 661 -52.84 -34.44 28.67
CA ASP A 661 -52.10 -35.73 28.48
C ASP A 661 -50.93 -35.63 27.47
N ASP A 662 -49.67 -36.04 27.76
CA ASP A 662 -49.05 -37.33 28.21
C ASP A 662 -48.84 -38.36 27.06
N LEU A 663 -47.77 -39.17 26.92
CA LEU A 663 -46.60 -39.51 27.77
C LEU A 663 -45.47 -40.24 26.96
N HIS A 664 -44.18 -40.18 27.37
CA HIS A 664 -43.12 -41.26 27.21
C HIS A 664 -42.54 -41.64 25.79
N VAL A 665 -41.35 -42.29 25.55
CA VAL A 665 -40.11 -42.64 26.33
C VAL A 665 -38.91 -43.15 25.44
N HIS A 666 -37.67 -43.23 26.00
CA HIS A 666 -36.44 -44.00 25.56
C HIS A 666 -35.57 -43.50 24.37
N LYS A 667 -34.22 -43.32 24.48
CA LYS A 667 -33.02 -44.25 24.51
C LYS A 667 -32.56 -44.70 23.09
N GLU A 668 -31.28 -44.98 22.77
CA GLU A 668 -30.07 -45.29 23.58
C GLU A 668 -28.72 -44.79 22.94
N MET A 669 -27.56 -45.38 23.27
CA MET A 669 -26.18 -44.91 23.00
C MET A 669 -25.56 -45.42 21.67
N HIS A 670 -24.42 -44.82 21.23
CA HIS A 670 -23.09 -45.48 21.21
C HIS A 670 -21.93 -44.55 20.74
N LYS A 671 -20.70 -45.05 20.61
CA LYS A 671 -19.43 -44.27 20.72
C LYS A 671 -18.28 -44.88 19.88
N HIS A 672 -17.39 -44.01 19.35
CA HIS A 672 -16.06 -44.29 18.73
C HIS A 672 -15.96 -45.12 17.42
N SER A 673 -15.29 -44.56 16.39
CA SER A 673 -14.09 -45.14 15.73
C SER A 673 -13.47 -44.15 14.73
N GLU A 674 -12.15 -44.24 14.52
CA GLU A 674 -11.43 -43.60 13.41
C GLU A 674 -11.39 -44.52 12.18
N ARG A 675 -11.38 -43.97 10.94
CA ARG A 675 -10.33 -44.20 9.89
C ARG A 675 -10.57 -43.42 8.58
N ASN A 676 -9.52 -43.29 7.78
CA ASN A 676 -9.44 -42.58 6.49
C ASN A 676 -10.13 -43.30 5.31
N SER A 677 -10.66 -42.56 4.32
CA SER A 677 -10.22 -42.61 2.89
C SER A 677 -11.06 -41.74 1.93
N ASP A 678 -10.40 -40.81 1.23
CA ASP A 678 -10.45 -40.43 -0.21
C ASP A 678 -11.74 -40.14 -1.04
N TYR A 679 -11.57 -39.26 -2.06
CA TYR A 679 -12.40 -38.97 -3.25
C TYR A 679 -13.80 -38.29 -3.08
N PHE A 680 -14.37 -37.46 -3.97
CA PHE A 680 -14.01 -36.73 -5.24
C PHE A 680 -14.49 -35.25 -5.03
N ASP A 681 -13.94 -34.13 -5.51
CA ASP A 681 -13.49 -33.63 -6.84
C ASP A 681 -14.57 -33.42 -7.93
N HIS A 682 -14.86 -32.14 -8.24
CA HIS A 682 -15.41 -31.53 -9.48
C HIS A 682 -15.49 -30.00 -9.25
N SER A 683 -15.32 -29.08 -10.22
CA SER A 683 -14.93 -29.19 -11.64
C SER A 683 -14.31 -27.86 -12.13
N HIS A 684 -13.34 -27.93 -13.05
CA HIS A 684 -12.84 -26.79 -13.83
C HIS A 684 -13.20 -26.97 -15.31
N HIS A 685 -13.59 -25.90 -15.99
CA HIS A 685 -13.72 -25.89 -17.45
C HIS A 685 -12.86 -24.80 -18.11
N VAL A 686 -11.83 -25.27 -18.82
CA VAL A 686 -11.10 -24.53 -19.87
C VAL A 686 -11.08 -25.45 -21.09
N HIS A 687 -11.36 -24.93 -22.28
CA HIS A 687 -11.30 -25.69 -23.53
C HIS A 687 -10.59 -24.89 -24.62
N LYS A 688 -9.71 -25.57 -25.37
CA LYS A 688 -9.02 -25.03 -26.55
C LYS A 688 -8.88 -26.13 -27.61
N GLU A 689 -9.17 -25.76 -28.86
CA GLU A 689 -8.74 -26.39 -30.13
C GLU A 689 -8.94 -27.90 -30.39
N MET A 690 -9.54 -28.22 -31.55
CA MET A 690 -8.89 -28.96 -32.64
C MET A 690 -9.69 -28.84 -33.97
N HIS A 691 -9.08 -29.21 -35.11
CA HIS A 691 -9.62 -29.00 -36.47
C HIS A 691 -10.01 -30.32 -37.18
N LYS A 692 -10.96 -30.28 -38.15
CA LYS A 692 -10.70 -30.45 -39.61
C LYS A 692 -11.97 -30.63 -40.50
N HIS A 693 -11.77 -30.40 -41.81
CA HIS A 693 -12.63 -30.71 -42.99
C HIS A 693 -13.97 -29.93 -43.14
N GLY A 694 -14.33 -29.31 -44.29
CA GLY A 694 -13.55 -28.84 -45.45
C GLY A 694 -14.22 -29.05 -46.83
N HIS A 695 -14.20 -28.05 -47.74
CA HIS A 695 -14.40 -28.26 -49.19
C HIS A 695 -13.89 -27.10 -50.12
N LYS A 696 -13.38 -27.52 -51.30
CA LYS A 696 -12.97 -26.83 -52.56
C LYS A 696 -13.60 -25.45 -52.87
N LYS A 697 -12.94 -24.51 -53.61
CA LYS A 697 -12.55 -24.61 -55.06
C LYS A 697 -11.70 -23.39 -55.57
N LYS A 698 -10.65 -23.64 -56.40
CA LYS A 698 -9.96 -22.76 -57.42
C LYS A 698 -9.33 -21.41 -56.95
N ASN A 699 -8.03 -21.11 -57.19
CA ASN A 699 -7.32 -20.71 -58.44
C ASN A 699 -7.80 -19.35 -59.01
N MET A 700 -6.96 -18.38 -59.41
CA MET A 700 -5.63 -18.48 -60.06
C MET A 700 -4.70 -17.24 -59.85
N ASP A 701 -3.53 -17.23 -60.48
CA ASP A 701 -2.34 -16.40 -60.20
C ASP A 701 -2.32 -14.91 -60.68
N ASN A 702 -1.37 -14.16 -60.05
CA ASN A 702 -0.25 -13.41 -60.69
C ASN A 702 -0.19 -11.86 -60.76
N ARG A 703 1.09 -11.42 -60.72
CA ARG A 703 1.72 -10.14 -61.12
C ARG A 703 1.66 -8.86 -60.26
N GLN A 704 2.84 -8.25 -60.16
CA GLN A 704 3.10 -6.87 -59.75
C GLN A 704 2.69 -5.88 -60.88
N HIS A 705 2.33 -4.64 -60.55
CA HIS A 705 3.23 -3.49 -60.78
C HIS A 705 2.75 -2.17 -60.14
N THR A 706 3.67 -1.21 -60.19
CA THR A 706 3.74 0.15 -59.63
C THR A 706 2.81 1.21 -60.22
N ALA A 707 2.58 2.25 -59.40
CA ALA A 707 2.38 3.68 -59.73
C ALA A 707 0.97 4.27 -60.01
N ASP A 708 0.71 5.35 -59.25
CA ASP A 708 -0.12 6.56 -59.43
C ASP A 708 -1.38 6.67 -60.33
N HIS A 709 -2.46 7.17 -59.70
CA HIS A 709 -3.20 8.44 -59.91
C HIS A 709 -3.27 9.12 -61.31
N PRO A 710 -4.30 9.96 -61.64
CA PRO A 710 -5.40 10.49 -60.80
C PRO A 710 -6.83 10.59 -61.43
N ALA A 711 -7.79 11.11 -60.62
CA ALA A 711 -8.97 11.92 -61.02
C ALA A 711 -10.20 11.20 -61.65
N HIS A 712 -11.45 11.66 -61.48
CA HIS A 712 -11.91 13.04 -61.68
C HIS A 712 -13.30 13.42 -61.08
N HIS A 713 -13.54 14.75 -60.98
CA HIS A 713 -14.83 15.48 -60.90
C HIS A 713 -15.55 15.58 -59.53
N LYS A 714 -16.31 16.64 -59.18
CA LYS A 714 -16.60 18.05 -59.65
C LYS A 714 -17.38 18.73 -58.49
N HIS A 715 -17.49 20.05 -58.23
CA HIS A 715 -16.97 21.34 -58.74
C HIS A 715 -17.19 22.39 -57.58
N ARG A 716 -16.29 23.32 -57.22
CA ARG A 716 -15.77 24.55 -57.90
C ARG A 716 -16.63 25.83 -57.75
N LYS A 717 -16.14 26.80 -56.94
CA LYS A 717 -16.12 28.30 -57.09
C LYS A 717 -15.82 28.94 -55.72
N LYS A 718 -15.09 30.05 -55.56
CA LYS A 718 -14.07 30.80 -56.34
C LYS A 718 -13.38 31.77 -55.31
N TRP A 719 -12.04 31.95 -55.28
CA TRP A 719 -11.26 33.13 -55.81
C TRP A 719 -11.57 34.49 -55.13
N ASP A 720 -10.67 35.45 -54.87
CA ASP A 720 -9.29 35.81 -55.31
C ASP A 720 -8.59 36.65 -54.17
N SER A 721 -7.28 36.98 -54.09
CA SER A 721 -6.01 36.46 -54.65
C SER A 721 -4.76 37.19 -54.08
N SER A 722 -3.67 36.46 -53.76
CA SER A 722 -2.22 36.83 -53.81
C SER A 722 -1.60 38.07 -53.10
N GLU A 723 -0.31 37.88 -52.75
CA GLU A 723 0.73 38.78 -52.19
C GLU A 723 0.96 40.14 -52.90
N GLY A 724 1.61 41.12 -52.22
CA GLY A 724 2.18 42.32 -52.87
C GLY A 724 2.72 43.43 -51.93
N GLN A 725 4.03 43.68 -51.98
CA GLN A 725 4.85 44.59 -51.12
C GLN A 725 4.52 46.11 -51.09
N GLU A 726 5.05 46.77 -50.04
CA GLU A 726 5.38 48.22 -49.90
C GLU A 726 4.23 49.27 -49.97
N LYS A 727 4.18 50.35 -49.16
CA LYS A 727 5.27 51.25 -48.71
C LYS A 727 4.91 52.04 -47.42
N LYS A 728 5.91 52.69 -46.81
CA LYS A 728 5.80 53.60 -45.63
C LYS A 728 4.94 54.84 -45.90
N ILE A 729 4.39 55.50 -44.85
CA ILE A 729 4.63 56.95 -44.58
C ILE A 729 4.15 57.49 -43.20
N LYS A 730 5.10 58.11 -42.47
CA LYS A 730 5.06 59.28 -41.54
C LYS A 730 4.37 59.32 -40.15
N HIS A 731 5.23 59.70 -39.18
CA HIS A 731 5.12 60.73 -38.12
C HIS A 731 4.39 60.47 -36.78
N ASP A 732 5.19 60.52 -35.69
CA ASP A 732 5.34 61.64 -34.74
C ASP A 732 4.05 62.32 -34.17
N LYS A 733 3.95 62.75 -32.91
CA LYS A 733 4.98 63.19 -31.93
C LYS A 733 4.38 63.44 -30.52
N VAL A 734 5.25 63.88 -29.59
CA VAL A 734 5.00 64.52 -28.26
C VAL A 734 4.80 63.50 -27.10
N ARG A 735 5.77 63.30 -26.18
CA ARG A 735 6.22 64.10 -24.98
C ARG A 735 5.27 63.92 -23.75
N GLN A 736 5.73 63.92 -22.49
CA GLN A 736 6.98 64.48 -21.96
C GLN A 736 7.59 63.82 -20.69
N GLU A 737 8.93 63.81 -20.70
CA GLU A 737 9.96 63.74 -19.64
C GLU A 737 9.54 63.88 -18.15
N ASN A 738 10.21 63.14 -17.23
CA ASN A 738 11.26 63.74 -16.37
C ASN A 738 12.13 62.77 -15.53
N TYR A 739 13.32 63.29 -15.19
CA TYR A 739 14.41 62.77 -14.33
C TYR A 739 13.99 62.17 -12.97
N GLY A 740 14.69 61.24 -12.31
CA GLY A 740 16.00 60.60 -12.59
C GLY A 740 17.09 60.89 -11.54
N LYS A 741 17.86 59.88 -11.10
CA LYS A 741 19.24 60.04 -10.57
C LYS A 741 20.07 58.75 -10.54
N ARG A 742 21.40 58.90 -10.57
CA ARG A 742 22.41 57.82 -10.67
C ARG A 742 23.12 57.52 -9.34
N ARG A 743 23.58 56.28 -9.19
CA ARG A 743 25.01 55.86 -9.10
C ARG A 743 25.02 54.32 -9.20
N GLN A 744 25.71 53.65 -10.15
CA GLN A 744 27.16 53.59 -10.41
C GLN A 744 27.98 53.34 -9.14
N VAL A 745 28.50 52.11 -9.00
CA VAL A 745 29.87 51.75 -9.42
C VAL A 745 29.86 50.29 -9.94
N GLN A 746 30.87 49.92 -10.72
CA GLN A 746 31.11 48.61 -11.37
C GLN A 746 32.38 47.98 -10.73
N LEU A 747 32.85 46.86 -11.28
CA LEU A 747 34.02 46.05 -10.89
C LEU A 747 33.77 45.01 -9.79
N ASP A 748 34.34 43.80 -9.86
CA ASP A 748 34.71 42.93 -11.02
C ASP A 748 34.93 41.50 -10.46
N GLU A 749 35.13 40.51 -11.34
CA GLU A 749 35.36 39.08 -11.03
C GLU A 749 36.66 38.63 -11.75
N PRO A 750 37.35 37.55 -11.34
CA PRO A 750 37.92 37.22 -10.02
C PRO A 750 39.47 37.07 -10.09
N GLU A 751 40.15 36.76 -8.97
CA GLU A 751 41.49 36.10 -9.03
C GLU A 751 41.81 35.31 -7.74
N ASP A 752 42.57 34.22 -7.94
CA ASP A 752 43.09 33.13 -7.08
C ASP A 752 43.26 33.28 -5.54
N GLU A 753 42.72 32.29 -4.79
CA GLU A 753 43.49 31.36 -3.92
C GLU A 753 42.67 30.10 -3.51
#